data_AF-A0A7J2T086-F1
#
_entry.id   AF-A0A7J2T086-F1
#
_cell.length_a   1.000
_cell.length_b   1.000
_cell.length_c   1.000
_cell.angle_alpha   90.00
_cell.angle_beta   90.00
_cell.angle_gamma   90.00
#
_symmetry.space_group_name_H-M   'P 1'
#
loop_
_entity.id
_entity.type
_entity.pdbx_description
1 polymer ?
#
loop_
_entity_poly.entity_id
_entity_poly.type
_entity_poly.pdbx_seq_one_letter_code
_entity_poly.pdbx_strand_id
1 'polypeptide(L)'
;MNLNPRGALRPICSDHESNPDQEEDSPSGHGLRGYPYFSGPSLRRAARSLRPIVSRSHASMWGWAQRLGPILGSIGADPRDVHRIFIDETMVDLGGIPAWIWAAFGPDLRAMLDFHVSWRGNSIDAYLFIRRLVRRYGGVPVYTDGAPWYADACRWAGVEHIVYDRPLRNLMGRMVQYLKDRTEAFDDLFPVGGRGPRSRRTFERMHNWLSAFMFMHDIVFESGGLGRPRSGGGRRGSPVAGRAAPDPPARVGGGLKVTEPARASPGRPRPEAEGERGRPSRAMRETGKSRGRASSAMSYTERARGLFLDTGTRFPRDIIWAMGALKAAAARANRALGLLEGPVAGAIEAASREVMEGAHDQEIVVDVFQTGSGTGLNMNVNEVIARRASEILGSSVHPNDHVNMSQSSNDVVPSAMRAAAVRASARALPALRELASALRELSSRTSGIVKAGRTHLRDALPVTMGQEFGAYASAISRDADALEAAVERARELPMGGTAVGTGLNAPEGFAEAAVAELNSLTGERFRPAGDRFAAMRLLTDLLGVSAALRSAALDIMRLSQDLRLMFSGPSTGLGEIDIPSQAEVAGSSIMPGKTNPVTVEACMQAAAQVMGLDHAIQVAGMLGEFELSMGIPVAGYDLALEMILVSEAASKMARVVIPSVVPDERRARRYAESSQALVTVISPIVGYDRAAEVGRRVARGESLADALRALGLDERTVGELLDLRRLVGPGIPARKRAGDQGPRAPRRARTSRQFVLCIVSPQSSLGAWEAPGVPPRRRPSSGWAGRAEWLAPPDGLPSRPDARGRGSLHPAPSPGSSGAGRGGDRAFDIKTANLALQGGEGGQPIRSAFPGGRA
;
A
#
# COMPACT_ATOMS: atom_id res chain seq x y z
N MET A 1 -36.48 -19.76 43.45
CA MET A 1 -37.36 -20.93 43.29
C MET A 1 -36.81 -21.75 42.10
N ASN A 2 -37.04 -23.05 41.92
CA ASN A 2 -38.33 -23.78 41.92
C ASN A 2 -39.37 -23.14 40.99
N LEU A 3 -40.44 -23.86 40.67
CA LEU A 3 -41.71 -23.16 40.49
C LEU A 3 -42.11 -22.57 41.85
N ASN A 4 -42.06 -21.25 41.96
CA ASN A 4 -43.26 -20.58 42.45
C ASN A 4 -44.20 -20.50 41.23
N PRO A 5 -45.52 -20.63 41.38
CA PRO A 5 -46.41 -20.34 40.27
C PRO A 5 -46.20 -18.89 39.79
N ARG A 6 -46.30 -18.67 38.47
CA ARG A 6 -45.99 -17.43 37.71
C ARG A 6 -44.50 -17.27 37.36
N GLY A 7 -44.10 -17.85 36.23
CA GLY A 7 -42.77 -17.61 35.64
C GLY A 7 -42.71 -16.33 34.81
N ALA A 8 -41.53 -15.69 34.76
CA ALA A 8 -41.20 -14.58 33.88
C ALA A 8 -39.68 -14.47 33.67
N LEU A 9 -39.25 -13.93 32.53
CA LEU A 9 -37.87 -13.55 32.22
C LEU A 9 -37.71 -12.02 32.39
N ARG A 10 -36.57 -11.56 32.93
CA ARG A 10 -35.77 -10.39 32.45
C ARG A 10 -34.48 -10.16 33.27
N PRO A 11 -33.51 -9.34 32.80
CA PRO A 11 -32.10 -9.40 33.21
C PRO A 11 -31.61 -8.19 34.05
N ILE A 12 -30.33 -8.25 34.44
CA ILE A 12 -29.43 -7.14 34.82
C ILE A 12 -28.01 -7.60 34.41
N CYS A 13 -27.44 -6.97 33.36
CA CYS A 13 -26.33 -6.00 33.39
C CYS A 13 -24.93 -6.62 33.62
N SER A 14 -24.04 -6.31 32.66
CA SER A 14 -22.59 -6.45 32.76
C SER A 14 -21.96 -5.24 33.46
N ASP A 15 -20.94 -5.45 34.27
CA ASP A 15 -20.05 -4.40 34.78
C ASP A 15 -18.57 -4.82 34.74
N HIS A 16 -17.69 -3.84 34.58
CA HIS A 16 -16.22 -3.82 34.71
C HIS A 16 -15.32 -4.85 33.98
N GLU A 17 -14.63 -4.33 32.96
CA GLU A 17 -13.17 -4.18 32.86
C GLU A 17 -12.19 -5.33 33.19
N SER A 18 -11.39 -5.68 32.17
CA SER A 18 -9.96 -6.05 32.21
C SER A 18 -9.47 -7.22 33.09
N ASN A 19 -9.15 -8.35 32.43
CA ASN A 19 -7.88 -9.06 32.63
C ASN A 19 -7.53 -9.90 31.38
N PRO A 20 -6.30 -9.85 30.82
CA PRO A 20 -5.92 -10.64 29.64
C PRO A 20 -5.24 -11.99 29.95
N ASP A 21 -5.43 -12.55 31.15
CA ASP A 21 -4.82 -13.82 31.60
C ASP A 21 -5.77 -14.64 32.49
N GLN A 22 -6.77 -15.33 31.91
CA GLN A 22 -7.38 -16.58 32.41
C GLN A 22 -8.05 -17.35 31.24
N GLU A 23 -7.53 -18.53 30.87
CA GLU A 23 -8.30 -19.56 30.12
C GLU A 23 -8.98 -20.48 31.14
N GLU A 24 -10.31 -20.64 31.10
CA GLU A 24 -11.00 -21.76 31.75
C GLU A 24 -12.26 -22.16 30.95
N ASP A 25 -12.68 -23.42 31.07
CA ASP A 25 -13.52 -24.10 30.08
C ASP A 25 -14.99 -23.65 30.03
N SER A 26 -15.57 -23.65 28.82
CA SER A 26 -17.02 -23.53 28.59
C SER A 26 -17.51 -24.54 27.53
N PRO A 27 -18.62 -25.27 27.76
CA PRO A 27 -18.96 -26.48 27.01
C PRO A 27 -19.65 -26.24 25.65
N SER A 28 -19.22 -25.24 24.89
CA SER A 28 -19.62 -25.02 23.49
C SER A 28 -18.43 -25.28 22.56
N GLY A 29 -18.16 -26.55 22.30
CA GLY A 29 -16.93 -27.09 21.69
C GLY A 29 -16.62 -26.74 20.22
N HIS A 30 -16.85 -25.51 19.79
CA HIS A 30 -16.34 -24.99 18.51
C HIS A 30 -14.95 -24.39 18.70
N GLY A 31 -13.94 -25.27 18.70
CA GLY A 31 -12.52 -24.91 18.80
C GLY A 31 -12.01 -24.12 17.58
N LEU A 32 -12.42 -22.85 17.45
CA LEU A 32 -12.13 -21.93 16.34
C LEU A 32 -10.66 -21.43 16.32
N ARG A 33 -9.69 -22.33 16.53
CA ARG A 33 -8.24 -22.11 16.33
C ARG A 33 -7.86 -22.04 14.83
N GLY A 34 -8.65 -21.29 14.06
CA GLY A 34 -8.49 -21.03 12.62
C GLY A 34 -8.28 -19.55 12.25
N TYR A 35 -8.63 -18.60 13.13
CA TYR A 35 -8.54 -17.16 12.82
C TYR A 35 -7.13 -16.64 12.41
N PRO A 36 -5.99 -17.11 12.96
CA PRO A 36 -4.68 -16.53 12.64
C PRO A 36 -3.99 -17.13 11.40
N TYR A 37 -4.65 -17.98 10.59
CA TYR A 37 -3.97 -18.70 9.50
C TYR A 37 -4.26 -18.21 8.08
N PHE A 38 -5.43 -17.63 7.79
CA PHE A 38 -5.73 -17.05 6.47
C PHE A 38 -5.32 -15.56 6.34
N SER A 39 -5.04 -14.90 7.46
CA SER A 39 -4.57 -13.50 7.55
C SER A 39 -3.13 -13.38 8.09
N GLY A 40 -2.41 -14.50 8.23
CA GLY A 40 -1.26 -14.61 9.13
C GLY A 40 0.11 -14.99 8.52
N PRO A 41 1.08 -15.35 9.37
CA PRO A 41 2.47 -15.63 8.98
C PRO A 41 2.67 -16.78 7.99
N SER A 42 1.68 -17.68 7.87
CA SER A 42 1.53 -18.71 6.84
C SER A 42 1.74 -18.16 5.43
N LEU A 43 1.07 -17.07 5.07
CA LEU A 43 1.15 -16.49 3.73
C LEU A 43 2.54 -15.93 3.42
N ARG A 44 3.23 -15.37 4.42
CA ARG A 44 4.65 -14.98 4.32
C ARG A 44 5.58 -16.18 4.13
N ARG A 45 5.25 -17.36 4.66
CA ARG A 45 6.00 -18.60 4.39
C ARG A 45 5.67 -19.17 3.00
N ALA A 46 4.41 -19.11 2.56
CA ALA A 46 3.99 -19.49 1.21
C ALA A 46 4.72 -18.64 0.16
N ALA A 47 4.68 -17.31 0.29
CA ALA A 47 5.36 -16.38 -0.62
C ALA A 47 6.89 -16.55 -0.64
N ARG A 48 7.52 -16.79 0.52
CA ARG A 48 8.96 -17.13 0.60
C ARG A 48 9.27 -18.46 -0.10
N SER A 49 8.44 -19.48 0.11
CA SER A 49 8.58 -20.81 -0.51
C SER A 49 8.39 -20.76 -2.04
N LEU A 50 7.48 -19.91 -2.51
CA LEU A 50 7.20 -19.67 -3.93
C LEU A 50 8.19 -18.70 -4.59
N ARG A 51 9.01 -17.94 -3.84
CA ARG A 51 9.92 -16.92 -4.38
C ARG A 51 10.81 -17.41 -5.54
N PRO A 52 11.38 -18.63 -5.54
CA PRO A 52 12.19 -19.15 -6.67
C PRO A 52 11.37 -19.51 -7.94
N ILE A 53 10.04 -19.59 -7.81
CA ILE A 53 9.11 -19.87 -8.90
C ILE A 53 8.50 -18.56 -9.41
N VAL A 54 8.14 -17.65 -8.51
CA VAL A 54 7.63 -16.29 -8.81
C VAL A 54 8.70 -15.43 -9.49
N SER A 55 10.00 -15.69 -9.29
CA SER A 55 11.10 -15.08 -10.06
C SER A 55 11.26 -15.63 -11.49
N ARG A 56 10.18 -16.11 -12.12
CA ARG A 56 10.13 -16.58 -13.51
C ARG A 56 9.05 -15.80 -14.25
N SER A 57 9.18 -15.68 -15.57
CA SER A 57 8.24 -14.90 -16.39
C SER A 57 6.80 -15.40 -16.23
N HIS A 58 5.83 -14.49 -16.35
CA HIS A 58 4.40 -14.80 -16.26
C HIS A 58 3.99 -15.97 -17.18
N ALA A 59 4.47 -15.99 -18.44
CA ALA A 59 4.25 -17.11 -19.36
C ALA A 59 4.81 -18.45 -18.86
N SER A 60 5.90 -18.44 -18.07
CA SER A 60 6.42 -19.64 -17.39
C SER A 60 5.50 -20.11 -16.29
N MET A 61 5.02 -19.20 -15.43
CA MET A 61 4.07 -19.50 -14.34
C MET A 61 2.78 -20.14 -14.89
N TRP A 62 2.19 -19.54 -15.92
CA TRP A 62 1.05 -20.11 -16.64
C TRP A 62 1.35 -21.49 -17.22
N GLY A 63 2.48 -21.62 -17.93
CA GLY A 63 2.93 -22.89 -18.48
C GLY A 63 3.26 -23.95 -17.41
N TRP A 64 3.50 -23.57 -16.16
CA TRP A 64 3.65 -24.51 -15.04
C TRP A 64 2.28 -24.95 -14.52
N ALA A 65 1.36 -24.02 -14.21
CA ALA A 65 0.01 -24.37 -13.77
C ALA A 65 -0.70 -25.30 -14.76
N GLN A 66 -0.61 -25.02 -16.06
CA GLN A 66 -1.24 -25.83 -17.11
C GLN A 66 -0.58 -27.19 -17.39
N ARG A 67 0.67 -27.42 -16.93
CA ARG A 67 1.34 -28.73 -17.02
C ARG A 67 1.24 -29.54 -15.74
N LEU A 68 1.21 -28.87 -14.58
CA LEU A 68 1.10 -29.52 -13.29
C LEU A 68 -0.36 -29.86 -12.97
N GLY A 69 -1.32 -28.96 -13.20
CA GLY A 69 -2.74 -29.15 -12.85
C GLY A 69 -3.35 -30.54 -13.12
N PRO A 70 -3.12 -31.18 -14.29
CA PRO A 70 -3.60 -32.55 -14.58
C PRO A 70 -2.89 -33.69 -13.83
N ILE A 71 -1.71 -33.41 -13.28
CA ILE A 71 -0.81 -34.34 -12.55
C ILE A 71 -0.97 -34.13 -11.03
N LEU A 72 -1.31 -32.91 -10.61
CA LEU A 72 -1.68 -32.58 -9.24
C LEU A 72 -3.05 -33.15 -8.91
N GLY A 73 -3.08 -34.47 -8.67
CA GLY A 73 -4.22 -35.13 -8.05
C GLY A 73 -4.58 -34.42 -6.74
N SER A 74 -5.87 -34.36 -6.43
CA SER A 74 -6.36 -33.58 -5.31
C SER A 74 -5.80 -34.11 -3.98
N ILE A 75 -4.80 -33.40 -3.44
CA ILE A 75 -4.47 -33.47 -2.02
C ILE A 75 -5.75 -33.20 -1.25
N GLY A 76 -5.91 -33.95 -0.17
CA GLY A 76 -7.06 -33.93 0.70
C GLY A 76 -6.74 -34.86 1.86
N ALA A 77 -7.24 -34.51 3.04
CA ALA A 77 -6.94 -35.23 4.28
C ALA A 77 -7.20 -36.74 4.17
N ASP A 78 -6.57 -37.52 5.06
CA ASP A 78 -6.85 -38.94 5.16
C ASP A 78 -8.36 -39.15 5.37
N PRO A 79 -9.06 -40.02 4.61
CA PRO A 79 -10.48 -40.25 4.78
C PRO A 79 -10.90 -40.66 6.19
N ARG A 80 -9.97 -41.14 7.03
CA ARG A 80 -10.21 -41.46 8.44
C ARG A 80 -10.26 -40.23 9.35
N ASP A 81 -9.67 -39.11 8.95
CA ASP A 81 -9.65 -37.87 9.73
C ASP A 81 -10.87 -36.97 9.41
N VAL A 82 -11.44 -37.12 8.20
CA VAL A 82 -12.58 -36.34 7.70
C VAL A 82 -13.90 -36.89 8.24
N HIS A 83 -14.27 -36.47 9.45
CA HIS A 83 -15.52 -36.85 10.12
C HIS A 83 -16.70 -35.86 9.89
N ARG A 84 -16.45 -34.75 9.19
CA ARG A 84 -17.44 -33.76 8.72
C ARG A 84 -16.85 -32.95 7.57
N ILE A 85 -17.71 -32.37 6.72
CA ILE A 85 -17.28 -31.55 5.58
C ILE A 85 -18.03 -30.22 5.62
N PHE A 86 -17.32 -29.11 5.44
CA PHE A 86 -17.94 -27.79 5.24
C PHE A 86 -17.91 -27.44 3.75
N ILE A 87 -19.03 -26.97 3.21
CA ILE A 87 -19.15 -26.56 1.80
C ILE A 87 -19.79 -25.17 1.73
N ASP A 88 -19.18 -24.32 0.90
CA ASP A 88 -19.59 -22.94 0.63
C ASP A 88 -19.10 -22.58 -0.80
N GLU A 89 -19.71 -21.58 -1.41
CA GLU A 89 -19.63 -21.33 -2.85
C GLU A 89 -19.58 -19.85 -3.22
N THR A 90 -19.07 -19.55 -4.42
CA THR A 90 -19.00 -18.17 -4.90
C THR A 90 -19.09 -18.05 -6.41
N MET A 91 -19.60 -16.92 -6.86
CA MET A 91 -19.62 -16.55 -8.27
C MET A 91 -18.42 -15.63 -8.57
N VAL A 92 -17.55 -16.11 -9.46
CA VAL A 92 -16.41 -15.36 -10.02
C VAL A 92 -16.77 -14.83 -11.41
N ASP A 93 -16.26 -13.66 -11.76
CA ASP A 93 -16.25 -13.16 -13.13
C ASP A 93 -14.92 -13.50 -13.83
N LEU A 94 -14.99 -14.03 -15.04
CA LEU A 94 -13.85 -14.45 -15.86
C LEU A 94 -13.94 -13.76 -17.22
N GLY A 95 -13.46 -12.52 -17.30
CA GLY A 95 -13.52 -11.70 -18.51
C GLY A 95 -14.93 -11.38 -19.01
N GLY A 96 -15.90 -11.15 -18.10
CA GLY A 96 -17.32 -10.90 -18.40
C GLY A 96 -18.16 -12.17 -18.52
N ILE A 97 -17.75 -13.24 -17.84
CA ILE A 97 -18.36 -14.58 -17.91
C ILE A 97 -18.49 -15.15 -16.49
N PRO A 98 -19.70 -15.15 -15.89
CA PRO A 98 -19.87 -15.67 -14.53
C PRO A 98 -19.72 -17.19 -14.46
N ALA A 99 -18.90 -17.65 -13.51
CA ALA A 99 -18.72 -19.06 -13.14
C ALA A 99 -18.94 -19.26 -11.63
N TRP A 100 -19.43 -20.43 -11.24
CA TRP A 100 -19.66 -20.81 -9.85
C TRP A 100 -18.58 -21.78 -9.38
N ILE A 101 -17.83 -21.39 -8.34
CA ILE A 101 -16.85 -22.25 -7.68
C ILE A 101 -17.44 -22.75 -6.36
N TRP A 102 -17.50 -24.06 -6.21
CA TRP A 102 -17.89 -24.77 -4.99
C TRP A 102 -16.61 -25.28 -4.31
N ALA A 103 -16.41 -24.97 -3.04
CA ALA A 103 -15.23 -25.39 -2.29
C ALA A 103 -15.64 -26.23 -1.06
N ALA A 104 -14.90 -27.31 -0.80
CA ALA A 104 -15.14 -28.17 0.35
C ALA A 104 -13.93 -28.18 1.29
N PHE A 105 -14.15 -28.08 2.59
CA PHE A 105 -13.11 -27.95 3.61
C PHE A 105 -13.24 -29.01 4.72
N GLY A 106 -12.10 -29.41 5.28
CA GLY A 106 -12.03 -30.44 6.32
C GLY A 106 -12.50 -29.97 7.70
N PRO A 107 -12.58 -30.90 8.69
CA PRO A 107 -13.19 -30.63 10.00
C PRO A 107 -12.66 -29.44 10.79
N ASP A 108 -11.41 -29.03 10.54
CA ASP A 108 -10.74 -27.90 11.21
C ASP A 108 -10.65 -26.64 10.34
N LEU A 109 -11.23 -26.63 9.13
CA LEU A 109 -11.16 -25.53 8.14
C LEU A 109 -9.72 -25.19 7.67
N ARG A 110 -8.80 -26.16 7.75
CA ARG A 110 -7.36 -25.99 7.50
C ARG A 110 -6.84 -26.50 6.17
N ALA A 111 -7.54 -27.46 5.57
CA ALA A 111 -7.22 -28.05 4.27
C ALA A 111 -8.48 -28.02 3.39
N MET A 112 -8.28 -27.82 2.08
CA MET A 112 -9.35 -27.97 1.11
C MET A 112 -9.42 -29.45 0.69
N LEU A 113 -10.62 -30.02 0.63
CA LEU A 113 -10.84 -31.46 0.41
C LEU A 113 -11.07 -31.81 -1.05
N ASP A 114 -11.72 -30.91 -1.78
CA ASP A 114 -11.92 -30.91 -3.23
C ASP A 114 -12.56 -29.55 -3.63
N PHE A 115 -12.68 -29.30 -4.93
CA PHE A 115 -13.46 -28.21 -5.48
C PHE A 115 -14.26 -28.65 -6.71
N HIS A 116 -15.26 -27.87 -7.08
CA HIS A 116 -15.96 -28.01 -8.36
C HIS A 116 -16.20 -26.64 -8.96
N VAL A 117 -16.23 -26.55 -10.28
CA VAL A 117 -16.66 -25.35 -10.98
C VAL A 117 -17.81 -25.71 -11.92
N SER A 118 -18.79 -24.84 -12.06
CA SER A 118 -19.91 -24.97 -12.98
C SER A 118 -20.27 -23.61 -13.59
N TRP A 119 -20.90 -23.60 -14.77
CA TRP A 119 -21.45 -22.38 -15.38
C TRP A 119 -22.84 -22.01 -14.85
N ARG A 120 -23.27 -22.65 -13.73
CA ARG A 120 -24.62 -22.59 -13.18
C ARG A 120 -24.56 -22.87 -11.66
N GLY A 121 -25.22 -22.05 -10.85
CA GLY A 121 -25.52 -22.38 -9.44
C GLY A 121 -26.85 -23.12 -9.36
N ASN A 122 -26.86 -24.42 -9.08
CA ASN A 122 -28.07 -25.23 -8.92
C ASN A 122 -27.82 -26.56 -8.19
N SER A 123 -28.91 -27.21 -7.74
CA SER A 123 -28.90 -28.44 -6.95
C SER A 123 -28.23 -29.63 -7.63
N ILE A 124 -28.17 -29.69 -8.97
CA ILE A 124 -27.53 -30.81 -9.69
C ILE A 124 -26.01 -30.68 -9.62
N ASP A 125 -25.45 -29.50 -9.85
CA ASP A 125 -24.00 -29.26 -9.73
C ASP A 125 -23.54 -29.42 -8.27
N ALA A 126 -24.33 -28.93 -7.30
CA ALA A 126 -24.10 -29.18 -5.88
C ALA A 126 -24.14 -30.69 -5.52
N TYR A 127 -25.12 -31.44 -6.04
CA TYR A 127 -25.23 -32.89 -5.83
C TYR A 127 -24.06 -33.66 -6.46
N LEU A 128 -23.65 -33.31 -7.68
CA LEU A 128 -22.50 -33.95 -8.34
C LEU A 128 -21.19 -33.68 -7.59
N PHE A 129 -21.06 -32.55 -6.92
CA PHE A 129 -19.93 -32.25 -6.03
C PHE A 129 -20.02 -33.05 -4.72
N ILE A 130 -21.13 -32.96 -3.98
CA ILE A 130 -21.32 -33.69 -2.71
C ILE A 130 -21.18 -35.19 -2.91
N ARG A 131 -21.78 -35.77 -3.96
CA ARG A 131 -21.65 -37.20 -4.27
C ARG A 131 -20.21 -37.64 -4.55
N ARG A 132 -19.36 -36.73 -5.06
CA ARG A 132 -17.93 -36.99 -5.27
C ARG A 132 -17.17 -36.99 -3.95
N LEU A 133 -17.48 -36.04 -3.06
CA LEU A 133 -16.95 -35.98 -1.69
C LEU A 133 -17.34 -37.23 -0.89
N VAL A 134 -18.61 -37.64 -0.94
CA VAL A 134 -19.13 -38.85 -0.25
C VAL A 134 -18.44 -40.13 -0.74
N ARG A 135 -18.13 -40.23 -2.03
CA ARG A 135 -17.33 -41.35 -2.59
C ARG A 135 -15.89 -41.40 -2.09
N ARG A 136 -15.33 -40.30 -1.58
CA ARG A 136 -13.94 -40.19 -1.12
C ARG A 136 -13.81 -40.24 0.40
N TYR A 137 -14.73 -39.61 1.12
CA TYR A 137 -14.68 -39.38 2.56
C TYR A 137 -15.80 -40.09 3.35
N GLY A 138 -16.69 -40.82 2.66
CA GLY A 138 -17.84 -41.50 3.27
C GLY A 138 -19.05 -40.59 3.46
N GLY A 139 -20.13 -41.16 4.00
CA GLY A 139 -21.41 -40.47 4.24
C GLY A 139 -21.40 -39.57 5.48
N VAL A 140 -20.38 -38.71 5.62
CA VAL A 140 -20.22 -37.82 6.77
C VAL A 140 -21.11 -36.56 6.65
N PRO A 141 -21.47 -35.90 7.77
CA PRO A 141 -22.35 -34.74 7.75
C PRO A 141 -21.77 -33.55 6.98
N VAL A 142 -22.62 -32.90 6.18
CA VAL A 142 -22.28 -31.78 5.32
C VAL A 142 -22.85 -30.48 5.89
N TYR A 143 -21.96 -29.53 6.16
CA TYR A 143 -22.26 -28.24 6.77
C TYR A 143 -22.24 -27.13 5.72
N THR A 144 -23.32 -26.37 5.54
CA THR A 144 -23.40 -25.27 4.54
C THR A 144 -24.12 -24.03 5.08
N ASP A 145 -24.17 -22.95 4.30
CA ASP A 145 -24.87 -21.71 4.66
C ASP A 145 -26.41 -21.85 4.70
N GLY A 146 -26.95 -22.93 4.14
CA GLY A 146 -28.39 -23.15 3.98
C GLY A 146 -28.99 -22.62 2.67
N ALA A 147 -28.18 -22.29 1.65
CA ALA A 147 -28.66 -21.92 0.34
C ALA A 147 -29.52 -23.05 -0.29
N PRO A 148 -30.57 -22.72 -1.10
CA PRO A 148 -31.66 -23.66 -1.40
C PRO A 148 -31.24 -24.95 -2.10
N TRP A 149 -30.17 -24.91 -2.90
CA TRP A 149 -29.66 -26.07 -3.63
C TRP A 149 -29.06 -27.16 -2.73
N TYR A 150 -28.56 -26.81 -1.54
CA TYR A 150 -27.90 -27.76 -0.65
C TYR A 150 -28.85 -28.76 0.00
N ALA A 151 -30.04 -28.30 0.40
CA ALA A 151 -31.03 -29.16 1.04
C ALA A 151 -31.41 -30.35 0.14
N ASP A 152 -31.62 -30.09 -1.15
CA ASP A 152 -31.94 -31.13 -2.13
C ASP A 152 -30.71 -32.00 -2.46
N ALA A 153 -29.56 -31.37 -2.70
CA ALA A 153 -28.33 -32.05 -3.05
C ALA A 153 -27.85 -33.04 -1.98
N CYS A 154 -27.95 -32.69 -0.70
CA CYS A 154 -27.60 -33.57 0.41
C CYS A 154 -28.57 -34.75 0.54
N ARG A 155 -29.89 -34.51 0.38
CA ARG A 155 -30.90 -35.58 0.38
C ARG A 155 -30.68 -36.56 -0.77
N TRP A 156 -30.34 -36.08 -1.98
CA TRP A 156 -30.01 -36.94 -3.12
C TRP A 156 -28.67 -37.69 -2.96
N ALA A 157 -27.71 -37.11 -2.23
CA ALA A 157 -26.43 -37.76 -1.93
C ALA A 157 -26.49 -38.74 -0.74
N GLY A 158 -27.57 -38.73 0.04
CA GLY A 158 -27.75 -39.62 1.20
C GLY A 158 -26.93 -39.22 2.42
N VAL A 159 -26.73 -37.91 2.64
CA VAL A 159 -25.99 -37.37 3.80
C VAL A 159 -26.82 -36.41 4.64
N GLU A 160 -26.47 -36.34 5.93
CA GLU A 160 -27.00 -35.34 6.85
C GLU A 160 -26.59 -33.93 6.40
N HIS A 161 -27.56 -33.02 6.30
CA HIS A 161 -27.33 -31.61 5.99
C HIS A 161 -27.51 -30.78 7.25
N ILE A 162 -26.48 -30.01 7.60
CA ILE A 162 -26.47 -29.11 8.75
C ILE A 162 -26.25 -27.69 8.24
N VAL A 163 -27.08 -26.74 8.66
CA VAL A 163 -26.87 -25.32 8.36
C VAL A 163 -25.99 -24.71 9.43
N TYR A 164 -24.86 -24.12 9.05
CA TYR A 164 -23.92 -23.54 10.02
C TYR A 164 -24.39 -22.19 10.60
N ASP A 165 -23.91 -21.92 11.80
CA ASP A 165 -24.25 -20.74 12.59
C ASP A 165 -23.68 -19.43 12.02
N ARG A 166 -24.02 -18.30 12.64
CA ARG A 166 -23.60 -16.97 12.17
C ARG A 166 -22.08 -16.73 12.30
N PRO A 167 -21.40 -17.07 13.42
CA PRO A 167 -19.94 -17.10 13.50
C PRO A 167 -19.25 -17.87 12.38
N LEU A 168 -19.67 -19.11 12.11
CA LEU A 168 -19.06 -19.98 11.10
C LEU A 168 -19.38 -19.50 9.68
N ARG A 169 -20.60 -19.05 9.40
CA ARG A 169 -20.98 -18.38 8.13
C ARG A 169 -20.06 -17.20 7.80
N ASN A 170 -19.77 -16.37 8.79
CA ASN A 170 -18.86 -15.24 8.63
C ASN A 170 -17.40 -15.68 8.38
N LEU A 171 -17.00 -16.89 8.79
CA LEU A 171 -15.66 -17.44 8.54
C LEU A 171 -15.58 -18.08 7.15
N MET A 172 -16.54 -18.94 6.80
CA MET A 172 -16.64 -19.60 5.50
C MET A 172 -16.68 -18.59 4.35
N GLY A 173 -17.58 -17.60 4.43
CA GLY A 173 -17.69 -16.56 3.40
C GLY A 173 -16.40 -15.74 3.21
N ARG A 174 -15.55 -15.59 4.24
CA ARG A 174 -14.22 -14.97 4.08
C ARG A 174 -13.21 -15.89 3.41
N MET A 175 -13.24 -17.20 3.72
CA MET A 175 -12.37 -18.19 3.07
C MET A 175 -12.71 -18.32 1.58
N VAL A 176 -14.00 -18.32 1.24
CA VAL A 176 -14.47 -18.42 -0.15
C VAL A 176 -14.34 -17.09 -0.90
N GLN A 177 -14.53 -15.93 -0.25
CA GLN A 177 -14.18 -14.63 -0.86
C GLN A 177 -12.69 -14.58 -1.22
N TYR A 178 -11.79 -15.07 -0.37
CA TYR A 178 -10.36 -15.16 -0.70
C TYR A 178 -10.07 -16.09 -1.89
N LEU A 179 -10.84 -17.18 -2.06
CA LEU A 179 -10.75 -18.04 -3.24
C LEU A 179 -11.22 -17.30 -4.51
N LYS A 180 -12.29 -16.50 -4.43
CA LYS A 180 -12.76 -15.61 -5.50
C LYS A 180 -11.69 -14.58 -5.87
N ASP A 181 -11.21 -13.78 -4.91
CA ASP A 181 -10.21 -12.72 -5.13
C ASP A 181 -8.96 -13.26 -5.84
N ARG A 182 -8.54 -14.50 -5.49
CA ARG A 182 -7.39 -15.17 -6.10
C ARG A 182 -7.68 -15.79 -7.46
N THR A 183 -8.92 -16.10 -7.78
CA THR A 183 -9.33 -16.58 -9.12
C THR A 183 -9.41 -15.40 -10.09
N GLU A 184 -10.08 -14.32 -9.69
CA GLU A 184 -10.32 -13.14 -10.54
C GLU A 184 -8.99 -12.45 -10.86
N ALA A 185 -8.17 -12.18 -9.84
CA ALA A 185 -6.81 -11.62 -10.02
C ALA A 185 -5.83 -12.58 -10.74
N PHE A 186 -6.21 -13.85 -10.99
CA PHE A 186 -5.46 -14.76 -11.86
C PHE A 186 -5.96 -14.70 -13.31
N ASP A 187 -7.26 -14.56 -13.55
CA ASP A 187 -7.81 -14.33 -14.89
C ASP A 187 -7.36 -12.99 -15.46
N ASP A 188 -7.31 -11.93 -14.64
CA ASP A 188 -6.75 -10.61 -14.99
C ASP A 188 -5.33 -10.70 -15.57
N LEU A 189 -4.48 -11.53 -14.96
CA LEU A 189 -3.08 -11.73 -15.36
C LEU A 189 -2.93 -12.79 -16.47
N PHE A 190 -3.89 -13.71 -16.57
CA PHE A 190 -3.83 -14.87 -17.46
C PHE A 190 -5.22 -15.24 -18.04
N PRO A 191 -5.78 -14.42 -18.94
CA PRO A 191 -7.15 -14.59 -19.42
C PRO A 191 -7.45 -16.03 -19.88
N VAL A 192 -8.30 -16.71 -19.13
CA VAL A 192 -8.70 -18.08 -19.35
C VAL A 192 -9.51 -18.18 -20.65
N GLY A 193 -10.18 -17.09 -21.03
CA GLY A 193 -10.87 -16.89 -22.31
C GLY A 193 -9.94 -16.82 -23.54
N GLY A 194 -10.05 -17.81 -24.43
CA GLY A 194 -9.40 -17.79 -25.74
C GLY A 194 -10.19 -18.58 -26.78
N ARG A 195 -10.85 -17.88 -27.72
CA ARG A 195 -11.83 -18.42 -28.69
C ARG A 195 -12.99 -19.22 -28.04
N GLY A 196 -13.93 -18.49 -27.43
CA GLY A 196 -15.26 -19.00 -27.06
C GLY A 196 -15.53 -18.97 -25.53
N PRO A 197 -16.56 -18.25 -25.06
CA PRO A 197 -16.74 -17.95 -23.63
C PRO A 197 -17.10 -19.14 -22.74
N ARG A 198 -17.50 -20.29 -23.31
CA ARG A 198 -17.77 -21.52 -22.55
C ARG A 198 -17.06 -22.74 -23.13
N SER A 199 -15.85 -22.53 -23.66
CA SER A 199 -15.07 -23.63 -24.24
C SER A 199 -14.65 -24.66 -23.18
N ARG A 200 -14.56 -25.93 -23.56
CA ARG A 200 -14.00 -27.00 -22.68
C ARG A 200 -12.59 -26.66 -22.20
N ARG A 201 -11.78 -25.99 -23.03
CA ARG A 201 -10.42 -25.54 -22.67
C ARG A 201 -10.43 -24.44 -21.59
N THR A 202 -11.46 -23.60 -21.55
CA THR A 202 -11.67 -22.61 -20.49
C THR A 202 -11.82 -23.31 -19.13
N PHE A 203 -12.64 -24.37 -19.10
CA PHE A 203 -12.84 -25.20 -17.91
C PHE A 203 -11.56 -25.93 -17.48
N GLU A 204 -10.89 -26.60 -18.42
CA GLU A 204 -9.64 -27.33 -18.15
C GLU A 204 -8.53 -26.39 -17.62
N ARG A 205 -8.39 -25.19 -18.18
CA ARG A 205 -7.43 -24.17 -17.73
C ARG A 205 -7.66 -23.71 -16.29
N MET A 206 -8.92 -23.43 -15.95
CA MET A 206 -9.34 -22.98 -14.63
C MET A 206 -9.21 -24.08 -13.58
N HIS A 207 -9.61 -25.31 -13.91
CA HIS A 207 -9.41 -26.48 -13.06
C HIS A 207 -7.92 -26.73 -12.79
N ASN A 208 -7.06 -26.63 -13.81
CA ASN A 208 -5.61 -26.76 -13.64
C ASN A 208 -5.00 -25.72 -12.68
N TRP A 209 -5.49 -24.48 -12.72
CA TRP A 209 -5.06 -23.45 -11.77
C TRP A 209 -5.59 -23.71 -10.36
N LEU A 210 -6.87 -24.03 -10.18
CA LEU A 210 -7.45 -24.36 -8.87
C LEU A 210 -6.76 -25.58 -8.22
N SER A 211 -6.44 -26.62 -9.00
CA SER A 211 -5.66 -27.77 -8.51
C SER A 211 -4.24 -27.38 -8.09
N ALA A 212 -3.58 -26.46 -8.81
CA ALA A 212 -2.28 -25.92 -8.41
C ALA A 212 -2.36 -25.02 -7.16
N PHE A 213 -3.42 -24.22 -7.03
CA PHE A 213 -3.68 -23.40 -5.86
C PHE A 213 -3.94 -24.25 -4.61
N MET A 214 -4.81 -25.26 -4.72
CA MET A 214 -5.11 -26.25 -3.67
C MET A 214 -3.84 -26.99 -3.22
N PHE A 215 -3.12 -27.60 -4.16
CA PHE A 215 -1.86 -28.29 -3.90
C PHE A 215 -0.84 -27.40 -3.16
N MET A 216 -0.69 -26.13 -3.57
CA MET A 216 0.20 -25.18 -2.89
C MET A 216 -0.31 -24.74 -1.51
N HIS A 217 -1.63 -24.61 -1.34
CA HIS A 217 -2.26 -24.31 -0.06
C HIS A 217 -2.01 -25.44 0.94
N ASP A 218 -2.39 -26.66 0.60
CA ASP A 218 -2.37 -27.80 1.51
C ASP A 218 -0.93 -28.26 1.80
N ILE A 219 0.01 -28.19 0.84
CA ILE A 219 1.43 -28.49 1.12
C ILE A 219 2.07 -27.47 2.06
N VAL A 220 1.77 -26.17 1.92
CA VAL A 220 2.30 -25.17 2.86
C VAL A 220 1.68 -25.36 4.25
N PHE A 221 0.43 -25.83 4.33
CA PHE A 221 -0.21 -26.22 5.58
C PHE A 221 0.48 -27.44 6.22
N GLU A 222 0.47 -28.60 5.56
CA GLU A 222 0.98 -29.88 6.08
C GLU A 222 2.49 -29.87 6.36
N SER A 223 3.27 -29.16 5.56
CA SER A 223 4.74 -29.14 5.68
C SER A 223 5.25 -28.06 6.66
N GLY A 224 4.41 -27.10 7.04
CA GLY A 224 4.83 -25.86 7.72
C GLY A 224 5.67 -24.89 6.88
N GLY A 225 5.91 -25.25 5.61
CA GLY A 225 6.75 -24.60 4.60
C GLY A 225 7.44 -25.62 3.68
N LEU A 226 7.76 -25.25 2.43
CA LEU A 226 8.52 -26.12 1.51
C LEU A 226 9.99 -26.22 1.95
N GLY A 227 10.28 -27.06 2.95
CA GLY A 227 11.58 -26.99 3.63
C GLY A 227 12.03 -28.18 4.48
N ARG A 228 11.39 -29.36 4.40
CA ARG A 228 11.93 -30.62 4.95
C ARG A 228 11.22 -31.86 4.35
N PRO A 229 11.95 -32.84 3.80
CA PRO A 229 11.39 -34.19 3.64
C PRO A 229 11.16 -34.81 5.02
N ARG A 230 10.18 -35.73 5.15
CA ARG A 230 9.90 -36.42 6.42
C ARG A 230 11.12 -37.27 6.84
N SER A 231 11.88 -36.78 7.80
CA SER A 231 12.97 -37.53 8.43
C SER A 231 12.40 -38.74 9.18
N GLY A 232 12.66 -39.94 8.67
CA GLY A 232 12.05 -41.17 9.17
C GLY A 232 12.51 -41.59 10.57
N GLY A 233 11.75 -41.21 11.60
CA GLY A 233 11.87 -41.73 12.96
C GLY A 233 11.14 -43.06 13.16
N GLY A 234 11.55 -44.12 12.44
CA GLY A 234 10.85 -45.40 12.46
C GLY A 234 11.20 -46.32 13.63
N ARG A 235 10.25 -47.17 14.05
CA ARG A 235 10.56 -48.46 14.71
C ARG A 235 10.74 -49.54 13.63
N ARG A 236 11.73 -50.43 13.79
CA ARG A 236 12.25 -51.30 12.72
C ARG A 236 11.68 -52.73 12.73
N GLY A 237 11.36 -53.24 11.53
CA GLY A 237 11.53 -54.64 11.10
C GLY A 237 10.52 -55.68 11.62
N SER A 238 10.35 -56.86 11.01
CA SER A 238 10.88 -57.51 9.77
C SER A 238 10.18 -58.89 9.62
N PRO A 239 10.36 -59.72 8.54
CA PRO A 239 10.72 -59.52 7.12
C PRO A 239 9.78 -60.32 6.13
N VAL A 240 10.19 -60.51 4.84
CA VAL A 240 9.71 -61.54 3.85
C VAL A 240 8.32 -61.27 3.18
N ALA A 241 8.07 -61.40 1.86
CA ALA A 241 8.93 -61.51 0.66
C ALA A 241 8.18 -61.22 -0.68
N GLY A 242 8.94 -60.91 -1.74
CA GLY A 242 8.54 -60.98 -3.16
C GLY A 242 7.79 -59.75 -3.73
N ARG A 243 7.98 -59.32 -4.99
CA ARG A 243 8.91 -59.71 -6.08
C ARG A 243 9.43 -58.42 -6.79
N ALA A 244 10.50 -58.55 -7.59
CA ALA A 244 11.33 -57.42 -8.04
C ALA A 244 10.95 -56.81 -9.41
N ALA A 245 11.48 -55.60 -9.66
CA ALA A 245 11.74 -54.96 -10.94
C ALA A 245 13.16 -54.31 -10.88
N PRO A 246 13.86 -54.08 -12.01
CA PRO A 246 15.34 -54.18 -12.05
C PRO A 246 16.13 -52.91 -11.68
N ASP A 247 17.39 -53.14 -11.30
CA ASP A 247 18.39 -52.13 -10.91
C ASP A 247 18.96 -51.30 -12.08
N PRO A 248 19.43 -50.05 -11.81
CA PRO A 248 20.25 -49.28 -12.74
C PRO A 248 21.74 -49.71 -12.70
N PRO A 249 22.47 -49.69 -13.83
CA PRO A 249 23.89 -50.05 -13.87
C PRO A 249 24.81 -49.01 -13.20
N ALA A 250 25.96 -49.48 -12.70
CA ALA A 250 26.82 -48.76 -11.76
C ALA A 250 27.85 -47.78 -12.40
N ARG A 251 28.45 -46.93 -11.56
CA ARG A 251 29.60 -46.05 -11.90
C ARG A 251 30.95 -46.72 -11.62
N VAL A 252 31.72 -46.99 -12.67
CA VAL A 252 33.21 -47.04 -12.71
C VAL A 252 33.61 -46.69 -14.16
N GLY A 253 34.65 -45.92 -14.49
CA GLY A 253 35.56 -45.09 -13.68
C GLY A 253 36.80 -44.69 -14.49
N GLY A 254 37.42 -43.53 -14.17
CA GLY A 254 38.78 -43.14 -14.61
C GLY A 254 38.98 -42.58 -16.03
N GLY A 255 40.06 -41.79 -16.20
CA GLY A 255 40.92 -41.90 -17.39
C GLY A 255 40.84 -40.87 -18.53
N LEU A 256 41.58 -39.77 -18.38
CA LEU A 256 42.40 -39.07 -19.42
C LEU A 256 41.85 -38.55 -20.77
N LYS A 257 42.50 -37.44 -21.17
CA LYS A 257 42.66 -36.79 -22.49
C LYS A 257 42.58 -37.68 -23.74
N VAL A 258 42.02 -37.13 -24.82
CA VAL A 258 42.29 -37.51 -26.23
C VAL A 258 42.41 -36.23 -27.10
N THR A 259 43.23 -36.28 -28.16
CA THR A 259 43.48 -35.21 -29.15
C THR A 259 42.92 -35.57 -30.55
N GLU A 260 42.88 -34.62 -31.49
CA GLU A 260 42.52 -34.87 -32.90
C GLU A 260 43.41 -35.93 -33.58
N PRO A 261 42.92 -36.62 -34.64
CA PRO A 261 43.18 -36.15 -36.02
C PRO A 261 42.00 -36.36 -37.02
N ALA A 262 42.22 -36.09 -38.32
CA ALA A 262 41.18 -35.90 -39.37
C ALA A 262 41.32 -36.82 -40.62
N ARG A 263 40.45 -36.60 -41.65
CA ARG A 263 40.31 -37.17 -43.04
C ARG A 263 39.02 -38.02 -43.24
N ALA A 264 38.35 -38.10 -44.41
CA ALA A 264 38.47 -37.42 -45.73
C ALA A 264 37.14 -37.50 -46.56
N SER A 265 37.09 -36.84 -47.73
CA SER A 265 35.95 -36.69 -48.68
C SER A 265 35.82 -37.87 -49.70
N PRO A 266 34.85 -37.95 -50.67
CA PRO A 266 34.61 -36.96 -51.77
C PRO A 266 33.16 -36.77 -52.30
N GLY A 267 32.96 -35.75 -53.17
CA GLY A 267 31.72 -35.52 -53.97
C GLY A 267 31.70 -34.15 -54.71
N ARG A 268 31.21 -34.10 -55.95
CA ARG A 268 31.14 -32.91 -56.86
C ARG A 268 29.83 -32.98 -57.71
N PRO A 269 29.40 -31.96 -58.53
CA PRO A 269 30.16 -30.84 -59.12
C PRO A 269 29.51 -29.43 -59.02
N ARG A 270 30.04 -28.46 -59.79
CA ARG A 270 29.53 -27.10 -60.13
C ARG A 270 29.42 -26.95 -61.66
N PRO A 271 28.81 -25.86 -62.16
CA PRO A 271 29.51 -24.85 -62.99
C PRO A 271 29.45 -23.43 -62.34
N GLU A 272 30.49 -22.58 -62.30
CA GLU A 272 31.07 -21.68 -63.35
C GLU A 272 30.32 -20.33 -63.46
N ALA A 273 30.93 -19.17 -63.80
CA ALA A 273 32.28 -18.88 -64.32
C ALA A 273 32.92 -17.58 -63.75
N GLU A 274 34.23 -17.43 -63.94
CA GLU A 274 35.06 -16.21 -64.24
C GLU A 274 34.86 -14.86 -63.47
N GLY A 275 35.88 -14.04 -63.19
CA GLY A 275 37.35 -14.10 -63.33
C GLY A 275 37.99 -13.00 -62.44
N GLU A 276 39.13 -13.21 -61.76
CA GLU A 276 40.51 -12.95 -62.24
C GLU A 276 40.85 -11.48 -62.55
N ARG A 277 42.05 -10.92 -62.25
CA ARG A 277 43.30 -11.45 -61.64
C ARG A 277 44.11 -10.27 -61.04
N GLY A 278 45.00 -10.50 -60.06
CA GLY A 278 46.16 -9.62 -59.79
C GLY A 278 46.38 -9.04 -58.38
N ARG A 279 47.51 -9.40 -57.76
CA ARG A 279 48.32 -8.61 -56.80
C ARG A 279 49.79 -8.76 -57.24
N PRO A 280 50.67 -7.77 -56.99
CA PRO A 280 51.70 -8.02 -55.95
C PRO A 280 52.25 -6.79 -55.19
N SER A 281 53.08 -7.08 -54.17
CA SER A 281 54.26 -6.33 -53.69
C SER A 281 54.16 -4.83 -53.25
N ARG A 282 54.05 -4.64 -51.93
CA ARG A 282 55.06 -3.99 -51.05
C ARG A 282 55.94 -2.86 -51.67
N ALA A 283 55.70 -1.62 -51.24
CA ALA A 283 56.68 -0.53 -51.25
C ALA A 283 56.49 0.39 -50.02
N MET A 284 57.52 1.12 -49.61
CA MET A 284 57.53 2.04 -48.46
C MET A 284 57.86 3.46 -48.94
N ARG A 285 57.01 4.46 -48.63
CA ARG A 285 57.34 5.89 -48.70
C ARG A 285 56.35 6.76 -47.92
N GLU A 286 56.75 8.01 -47.70
CA GLU A 286 56.24 8.88 -46.63
C GLU A 286 55.23 9.94 -47.10
N THR A 287 54.67 10.65 -46.11
CA THR A 287 53.98 11.96 -46.19
C THR A 287 52.68 12.04 -47.00
N GLY A 288 51.61 12.43 -46.31
CA GLY A 288 50.34 12.85 -46.91
C GLY A 288 49.32 13.22 -45.84
N LYS A 289 49.07 14.52 -45.63
CA LYS A 289 48.18 15.02 -44.57
C LYS A 289 46.72 14.56 -44.78
N SER A 290 46.32 13.44 -44.18
CA SER A 290 44.90 13.17 -43.95
C SER A 290 44.40 14.08 -42.83
N ARG A 291 43.37 14.90 -43.10
CA ARG A 291 42.67 15.65 -42.05
C ARG A 291 41.92 14.65 -41.19
N GLY A 292 42.47 14.33 -40.02
CA GLY A 292 41.81 13.50 -39.04
C GLY A 292 40.50 14.14 -38.59
N ARG A 293 39.37 13.67 -39.12
CA ARG A 293 38.10 13.72 -38.38
C ARG A 293 38.31 12.87 -37.14
N ALA A 294 38.63 13.52 -36.02
CA ALA A 294 38.49 12.87 -34.73
C ALA A 294 37.03 12.39 -34.63
N SER A 295 36.83 11.09 -34.44
CA SER A 295 35.54 10.55 -34.06
C SER A 295 35.24 11.06 -32.65
N SER A 296 34.47 12.14 -32.55
CA SER A 296 33.92 12.59 -31.28
C SER A 296 33.15 11.43 -30.66
N ALA A 297 33.68 10.86 -29.58
CA ALA A 297 32.94 9.90 -28.81
C ALA A 297 31.66 10.60 -28.33
N MET A 298 30.49 10.07 -28.69
CA MET A 298 29.20 10.63 -28.31
C MET A 298 29.15 10.90 -26.79
N SER A 299 28.38 11.90 -26.38
CA SER A 299 28.19 12.18 -24.96
C SER A 299 27.50 11.00 -24.24
N TYR A 300 27.55 10.98 -22.91
CA TYR A 300 26.73 10.06 -22.12
C TYR A 300 25.25 10.27 -22.45
N THR A 301 24.81 11.53 -22.49
CA THR A 301 23.40 11.89 -22.75
C THR A 301 22.93 11.48 -24.16
N GLU A 302 23.80 11.58 -25.18
CA GLU A 302 23.52 11.07 -26.53
C GLU A 302 23.37 9.55 -26.55
N ARG A 303 24.27 8.80 -25.89
CA ARG A 303 24.16 7.34 -25.78
C ARG A 303 22.94 6.89 -24.97
N ALA A 304 22.60 7.64 -23.91
CA ALA A 304 21.47 7.34 -23.02
C ALA A 304 20.13 7.29 -23.77
N ARG A 305 19.91 8.18 -24.75
CA ARG A 305 18.72 8.19 -25.62
C ARG A 305 18.51 6.90 -26.42
N GLY A 306 19.57 6.10 -26.63
CA GLY A 306 19.49 4.79 -27.31
C GLY A 306 19.32 3.59 -26.37
N LEU A 307 19.23 3.80 -25.04
CA LEU A 307 19.29 2.74 -24.02
C LEU A 307 18.22 2.84 -22.94
N PHE A 308 17.81 4.05 -22.55
CA PHE A 308 16.77 4.26 -21.55
C PHE A 308 15.39 4.41 -22.20
N LEU A 309 14.33 4.46 -21.40
CA LEU A 309 13.02 4.82 -21.93
C LEU A 309 12.99 6.31 -22.32
N ASP A 310 12.17 6.66 -23.31
CA ASP A 310 11.78 8.05 -23.58
C ASP A 310 10.25 8.10 -23.61
N THR A 311 9.67 8.19 -22.41
CA THR A 311 8.22 8.34 -22.19
C THR A 311 7.78 9.80 -22.26
N GLY A 312 8.74 10.72 -22.36
CA GLY A 312 8.53 12.15 -22.15
C GLY A 312 8.52 12.57 -20.68
N THR A 313 8.72 11.64 -19.74
CA THR A 313 8.70 11.96 -18.30
C THR A 313 10.00 12.64 -17.91
N ARG A 314 9.92 13.92 -17.50
CA ARG A 314 11.07 14.74 -17.10
C ARG A 314 11.07 14.97 -15.58
N PHE A 315 12.25 15.23 -15.02
CA PHE A 315 12.40 15.48 -13.58
C PHE A 315 11.79 16.84 -13.18
N PRO A 316 10.99 16.91 -12.10
CA PRO A 316 10.54 18.16 -11.49
C PRO A 316 11.66 19.16 -11.20
N ARG A 317 11.35 20.45 -11.36
CA ARG A 317 12.30 21.57 -11.27
C ARG A 317 13.14 21.57 -9.99
N ASP A 318 12.58 21.20 -8.84
CA ASP A 318 13.31 21.19 -7.57
C ASP A 318 14.42 20.12 -7.52
N ILE A 319 14.30 19.04 -8.28
CA ILE A 319 15.35 18.02 -8.43
C ILE A 319 16.49 18.55 -9.30
N ILE A 320 16.18 19.22 -10.42
CA ILE A 320 17.20 19.84 -11.29
C ILE A 320 17.92 20.96 -10.53
N TRP A 321 17.19 21.78 -9.76
CA TRP A 321 17.78 22.75 -8.83
C TRP A 321 18.71 22.09 -7.81
N ALA A 322 18.27 21.00 -7.17
CA ALA A 322 19.05 20.32 -6.13
C ALA A 322 20.35 19.71 -6.70
N MET A 323 20.28 19.14 -7.91
CA MET A 323 21.46 18.70 -8.65
C MET A 323 22.43 19.86 -8.89
N GLY A 324 21.96 21.01 -9.41
CA GLY A 324 22.79 22.20 -9.60
C GLY A 324 23.42 22.71 -8.30
N ALA A 325 22.64 22.78 -7.22
CA ALA A 325 23.10 23.22 -5.90
C ALA A 325 24.22 22.31 -5.34
N LEU A 326 24.10 20.99 -5.52
CA LEU A 326 25.12 20.03 -5.10
C LEU A 326 26.40 20.13 -5.94
N LYS A 327 26.32 20.47 -7.24
CA LYS A 327 27.51 20.68 -8.10
C LYS A 327 28.23 21.99 -7.77
N ALA A 328 27.49 23.07 -7.51
CA ALA A 328 28.07 24.30 -6.98
C ALA A 328 28.79 24.07 -5.63
N ALA A 329 28.14 23.35 -4.70
CA ALA A 329 28.70 23.04 -3.39
C ALA A 329 29.95 22.15 -3.48
N ALA A 330 29.93 21.11 -4.33
CA ALA A 330 31.09 20.23 -4.55
C ALA A 330 32.29 20.97 -5.16
N ALA A 331 32.05 21.86 -6.14
CA ALA A 331 33.11 22.65 -6.76
C ALA A 331 33.80 23.58 -5.74
N ARG A 332 33.02 24.20 -4.85
CA ARG A 332 33.54 25.01 -3.73
C ARG A 332 34.31 24.17 -2.72
N ALA A 333 33.77 23.03 -2.29
CA ALA A 333 34.44 22.14 -1.34
C ALA A 333 35.77 21.61 -1.88
N ASN A 334 35.81 21.17 -3.14
CA ASN A 334 37.05 20.72 -3.79
C ASN A 334 38.07 21.84 -3.96
N ARG A 335 37.64 23.09 -4.18
CA ARG A 335 38.52 24.27 -4.16
C ARG A 335 39.06 24.56 -2.76
N ALA A 336 38.20 24.52 -1.73
CA ALA A 336 38.59 24.76 -0.34
C ALA A 336 39.58 23.70 0.19
N LEU A 337 39.48 22.46 -0.29
CA LEU A 337 40.37 21.34 -0.01
C LEU A 337 41.57 21.24 -0.98
N GLY A 338 41.74 22.22 -1.87
CA GLY A 338 42.91 22.32 -2.76
C GLY A 338 42.96 21.32 -3.93
N LEU A 339 41.89 20.57 -4.19
CA LEU A 339 41.81 19.60 -5.30
C LEU A 339 41.41 20.24 -6.64
N LEU A 340 40.67 21.35 -6.62
CA LEU A 340 40.14 22.01 -7.83
C LEU A 340 40.64 23.45 -7.94
N GLU A 341 41.21 23.80 -9.09
CA GLU A 341 41.75 25.15 -9.32
C GLU A 341 40.67 26.23 -9.24
N GLY A 342 41.03 27.39 -8.68
CA GLY A 342 40.11 28.51 -8.44
C GLY A 342 39.29 28.94 -9.67
N PRO A 343 39.88 29.13 -10.86
CA PRO A 343 39.14 29.48 -12.08
C PRO A 343 38.16 28.38 -12.53
N VAL A 344 38.58 27.12 -12.48
CA VAL A 344 37.74 25.96 -12.86
C VAL A 344 36.56 25.82 -11.91
N ALA A 345 36.80 25.91 -10.59
CA ALA A 345 35.76 25.87 -9.57
C ALA A 345 34.76 27.03 -9.71
N GLY A 346 35.24 28.25 -10.01
CA GLY A 346 34.39 29.42 -10.23
C GLY A 346 33.51 29.30 -11.47
N ALA A 347 34.05 28.79 -12.58
CA ALA A 347 33.28 28.54 -13.79
C ALA A 347 32.22 27.44 -13.61
N ILE A 348 32.55 26.38 -12.84
CA ILE A 348 31.59 25.33 -12.48
C ILE A 348 30.51 25.87 -11.54
N GLU A 349 30.84 26.72 -10.56
CA GLU A 349 29.82 27.37 -9.71
C GLU A 349 28.87 28.22 -10.55
N ALA A 350 29.39 29.04 -11.46
CA ALA A 350 28.57 29.91 -12.33
C ALA A 350 27.61 29.09 -13.21
N ALA A 351 28.11 28.07 -13.93
CA ALA A 351 27.27 27.17 -14.71
C ALA A 351 26.25 26.39 -13.85
N SER A 352 26.63 26.00 -12.63
CA SER A 352 25.74 25.34 -11.68
C SER A 352 24.62 26.27 -11.20
N ARG A 353 24.89 27.57 -11.05
CA ARG A 353 23.88 28.59 -10.72
C ARG A 353 22.88 28.79 -11.86
N GLU A 354 23.33 28.85 -13.11
CA GLU A 354 22.44 28.90 -14.28
C GLU A 354 21.49 27.67 -14.32
N VAL A 355 21.95 26.49 -13.89
CA VAL A 355 21.12 25.28 -13.67
C VAL A 355 20.19 25.41 -12.44
N MET A 356 20.61 26.08 -11.36
CA MET A 356 19.75 26.42 -10.20
C MET A 356 18.71 27.51 -10.53
N GLU A 357 18.94 28.33 -11.54
CA GLU A 357 18.00 29.37 -11.99
C GLU A 357 17.02 28.84 -13.03
N GLY A 358 17.45 27.87 -13.86
CA GLY A 358 16.60 27.10 -14.79
C GLY A 358 16.92 27.33 -16.26
N ALA A 359 17.98 28.08 -16.57
CA ALA A 359 18.39 28.42 -17.93
C ALA A 359 18.62 27.18 -18.84
N HIS A 360 18.93 26.03 -18.24
CA HIS A 360 19.24 24.78 -18.93
C HIS A 360 18.23 23.64 -18.67
N ASP A 361 17.03 23.91 -18.14
CA ASP A 361 16.04 22.86 -17.86
C ASP A 361 15.69 22.02 -19.12
N GLN A 362 15.66 22.65 -20.29
CA GLN A 362 15.40 21.98 -21.57
C GLN A 362 16.54 21.06 -22.05
N GLU A 363 17.74 21.17 -21.45
CA GLU A 363 18.87 20.30 -21.74
C GLU A 363 18.91 19.06 -20.82
N ILE A 364 18.14 19.04 -19.74
CA ILE A 364 17.97 17.87 -18.85
C ILE A 364 16.90 16.94 -19.45
N VAL A 365 17.27 16.34 -20.58
CA VAL A 365 16.40 15.55 -21.46
C VAL A 365 16.23 14.10 -21.03
N VAL A 366 17.07 13.60 -20.13
CA VAL A 366 17.02 12.20 -19.69
C VAL A 366 15.75 11.89 -18.92
N ASP A 367 15.09 10.78 -19.27
CA ASP A 367 13.83 10.35 -18.66
C ASP A 367 14.04 9.89 -17.20
N VAL A 368 12.96 9.93 -16.42
CA VAL A 368 12.92 9.41 -15.04
C VAL A 368 13.13 7.89 -15.01
N PHE A 369 12.64 7.17 -16.02
CA PHE A 369 12.74 5.71 -16.12
C PHE A 369 14.07 5.28 -16.78
N GLN A 370 15.16 5.49 -16.03
CA GLN A 370 16.55 5.28 -16.42
C GLN A 370 17.28 4.28 -15.50
N THR A 371 18.62 4.37 -15.38
CA THR A 371 19.40 3.61 -14.37
C THR A 371 18.86 3.86 -12.97
N GLY A 372 18.65 2.82 -12.15
CA GLY A 372 18.07 2.94 -10.80
C GLY A 372 18.85 3.81 -9.79
N SER A 373 20.13 4.09 -10.06
CA SER A 373 20.97 5.02 -9.30
C SER A 373 20.81 6.49 -9.73
N GLY A 374 20.08 6.77 -10.81
CA GLY A 374 20.02 8.08 -11.47
C GLY A 374 21.33 8.55 -12.11
N THR A 375 22.24 7.64 -12.48
CA THR A 375 23.50 7.99 -13.16
C THR A 375 23.27 8.77 -14.46
N GLY A 376 22.17 8.53 -15.18
CA GLY A 376 21.80 9.33 -16.35
C GLY A 376 21.49 10.78 -16.00
N LEU A 377 20.73 11.05 -14.93
CA LEU A 377 20.49 12.41 -14.42
C LEU A 377 21.80 13.07 -13.98
N ASN A 378 22.65 12.37 -13.22
CA ASN A 378 23.94 12.89 -12.78
C ASN A 378 24.84 13.27 -13.96
N MET A 379 24.95 12.39 -14.98
CA MET A 379 25.77 12.65 -16.16
C MET A 379 25.19 13.73 -17.07
N ASN A 380 23.86 13.78 -17.26
CA ASN A 380 23.23 14.84 -18.06
C ASN A 380 23.47 16.23 -17.43
N VAL A 381 23.37 16.35 -16.10
CA VAL A 381 23.71 17.59 -15.38
C VAL A 381 25.21 17.89 -15.45
N ASN A 382 26.08 16.89 -15.24
CA ASN A 382 27.54 17.05 -15.35
C ASN A 382 27.94 17.56 -16.75
N GLU A 383 27.37 17.03 -17.82
CA GLU A 383 27.69 17.39 -19.21
C GLU A 383 27.24 18.80 -19.57
N VAL A 384 26.04 19.21 -19.14
CA VAL A 384 25.54 20.60 -19.29
C VAL A 384 26.44 21.58 -18.55
N ILE A 385 26.74 21.31 -17.27
CA ILE A 385 27.60 22.18 -16.46
C ILE A 385 29.03 22.21 -16.99
N ALA A 386 29.58 21.08 -17.47
CA ALA A 386 30.92 21.02 -18.05
C ALA A 386 31.04 21.82 -19.36
N ARG A 387 30.06 21.66 -20.28
CA ARG A 387 29.98 22.46 -21.50
C ARG A 387 29.95 23.95 -21.15
N ARG A 388 29.03 24.33 -20.26
CA ARG A 388 28.78 25.72 -19.91
C ARG A 388 29.93 26.36 -19.12
N ALA A 389 30.55 25.64 -18.19
CA ALA A 389 31.75 26.07 -17.49
C ALA A 389 32.95 26.22 -18.46
N SER A 390 33.05 25.39 -19.50
CA SER A 390 34.08 25.53 -20.53
C SER A 390 33.92 26.82 -21.35
N GLU A 391 32.68 27.20 -21.67
CA GLU A 391 32.37 28.48 -22.33
C GLU A 391 32.71 29.69 -21.46
N ILE A 392 32.40 29.61 -20.15
CA ILE A 392 32.68 30.67 -19.18
C ILE A 392 34.19 30.84 -18.93
N LEU A 393 34.93 29.73 -18.89
CA LEU A 393 36.37 29.72 -18.61
C LEU A 393 37.25 29.97 -19.85
N GLY A 394 36.74 29.70 -21.06
CA GLY A 394 37.52 29.72 -22.30
C GLY A 394 38.49 28.53 -22.45
N SER A 395 38.36 27.49 -21.63
CA SER A 395 39.18 26.27 -21.67
C SER A 395 38.36 25.03 -21.26
N SER A 396 38.90 23.83 -21.48
CA SER A 396 38.14 22.58 -21.33
C SER A 396 37.89 22.19 -19.87
N VAL A 397 36.63 22.02 -19.49
CA VAL A 397 36.20 21.47 -18.20
C VAL A 397 35.63 20.05 -18.43
N HIS A 398 36.17 19.03 -17.77
CA HIS A 398 35.71 17.65 -17.96
C HIS A 398 34.55 17.30 -17.00
N PRO A 399 33.42 16.72 -17.50
CA PRO A 399 32.25 16.40 -16.65
C PRO A 399 32.51 15.38 -15.55
N ASN A 400 33.49 14.48 -15.71
CA ASN A 400 33.85 13.53 -14.65
C ASN A 400 34.89 14.16 -13.71
N ASP A 401 36.06 14.49 -14.25
CA ASP A 401 37.24 14.78 -13.42
C ASP A 401 37.17 16.13 -12.71
N HIS A 402 36.37 17.09 -13.22
CA HIS A 402 36.18 18.40 -12.59
C HIS A 402 34.77 18.53 -11.97
N VAL A 403 33.70 18.34 -12.75
CA VAL A 403 32.32 18.56 -12.28
C VAL A 403 31.83 17.47 -11.32
N ASN A 404 32.26 16.22 -11.54
CA ASN A 404 31.98 15.08 -10.66
C ASN A 404 33.17 14.71 -9.74
N MET A 405 34.11 15.64 -9.53
CA MET A 405 35.25 15.44 -8.62
C MET A 405 34.75 15.12 -7.20
N SER A 406 35.32 14.08 -6.59
CA SER A 406 34.99 13.56 -5.25
C SER A 406 33.54 13.13 -5.02
N GLN A 407 32.81 12.84 -6.09
CA GLN A 407 31.39 12.48 -6.07
C GLN A 407 31.12 11.13 -6.77
N SER A 408 29.94 10.58 -6.53
CA SER A 408 29.32 9.50 -7.30
C SER A 408 27.90 9.87 -7.70
N SER A 409 27.31 9.16 -8.67
CA SER A 409 25.84 9.21 -8.82
C SER A 409 25.14 8.66 -7.57
N ASN A 410 25.77 7.66 -6.93
CA ASN A 410 25.18 6.88 -5.84
C ASN A 410 25.06 7.66 -4.52
N ASP A 411 25.75 8.80 -4.38
CA ASP A 411 25.61 9.70 -3.22
C ASP A 411 25.06 11.08 -3.61
N VAL A 412 25.41 11.63 -4.78
CA VAL A 412 24.84 12.91 -5.27
C VAL A 412 23.34 12.79 -5.55
N VAL A 413 22.88 11.80 -6.31
CA VAL A 413 21.46 11.70 -6.71
C VAL A 413 20.54 11.48 -5.50
N PRO A 414 20.80 10.55 -4.55
CA PRO A 414 19.97 10.43 -3.35
C PRO A 414 20.19 11.57 -2.33
N SER A 415 21.20 12.42 -2.50
CA SER A 415 21.25 13.73 -1.82
C SER A 415 20.36 14.76 -2.51
N ALA A 416 20.27 14.75 -3.85
CA ALA A 416 19.45 15.66 -4.62
C ALA A 416 17.96 15.46 -4.39
N MET A 417 17.47 14.20 -4.32
CA MET A 417 16.07 13.92 -4.02
C MET A 417 15.67 14.42 -2.62
N ARG A 418 16.59 14.31 -1.66
CA ARG A 418 16.45 14.81 -0.28
C ARG A 418 16.43 16.33 -0.22
N ALA A 419 17.37 17.00 -0.89
CA ALA A 419 17.39 18.46 -0.99
C ALA A 419 16.18 19.03 -1.75
N ALA A 420 15.69 18.32 -2.78
CA ALA A 420 14.45 18.66 -3.48
C ALA A 420 13.21 18.53 -2.58
N ALA A 421 13.11 17.45 -1.79
CA ALA A 421 12.01 17.27 -0.83
C ALA A 421 11.99 18.35 0.26
N VAL A 422 13.16 18.69 0.82
CA VAL A 422 13.32 19.81 1.77
C VAL A 422 12.87 21.14 1.14
N ARG A 423 13.35 21.47 -0.06
CA ARG A 423 12.93 22.67 -0.80
C ARG A 423 11.44 22.69 -1.12
N ALA A 424 10.85 21.56 -1.51
CA ALA A 424 9.43 21.46 -1.82
C ALA A 424 8.55 21.63 -0.57
N SER A 425 9.03 21.22 0.60
CA SER A 425 8.31 21.41 1.88
C SER A 425 8.07 22.89 2.23
N ALA A 426 8.92 23.80 1.74
CA ALA A 426 8.73 25.25 1.88
C ALA A 426 7.47 25.79 1.16
N ARG A 427 6.81 24.97 0.33
CA ARG A 427 5.49 25.26 -0.26
C ARG A 427 4.38 24.45 0.42
N ALA A 428 4.61 23.17 0.69
CA ALA A 428 3.62 22.27 1.29
C ALA A 428 3.28 22.62 2.75
N LEU A 429 4.27 22.94 3.59
CA LEU A 429 4.06 23.26 5.00
C LEU A 429 3.26 24.56 5.20
N PRO A 430 3.55 25.69 4.49
CA PRO A 430 2.68 26.85 4.51
C PRO A 430 1.26 26.55 4.01
N ALA A 431 1.10 25.78 2.92
CA ALA A 431 -0.23 25.49 2.35
C ALA A 431 -1.13 24.69 3.32
N LEU A 432 -0.58 23.69 4.01
CA LEU A 432 -1.32 22.94 5.04
C LEU A 432 -1.63 23.82 6.26
N ARG A 433 -0.68 24.66 6.71
CA ARG A 433 -0.88 25.60 7.82
C ARG A 433 -1.93 26.69 7.50
N GLU A 434 -2.00 27.12 6.25
CA GLU A 434 -3.00 28.05 5.73
C GLU A 434 -4.40 27.41 5.70
N LEU A 435 -4.52 26.18 5.17
CA LEU A 435 -5.77 25.41 5.21
C LEU A 435 -6.26 25.19 6.66
N ALA A 436 -5.35 24.85 7.58
CA ALA A 436 -5.68 24.73 9.00
C ALA A 436 -6.07 26.08 9.64
N SER A 437 -5.66 27.24 9.10
CA SER A 437 -6.16 28.56 9.53
C SER A 437 -7.56 28.81 9.01
N ALA A 438 -7.77 28.67 7.70
CA ALA A 438 -9.08 28.86 7.07
C ALA A 438 -10.17 27.96 7.70
N LEU A 439 -9.82 26.71 8.05
CA LEU A 439 -10.72 25.79 8.76
C LEU A 439 -10.97 26.21 10.22
N ARG A 440 -9.98 26.76 10.95
CA ARG A 440 -10.18 27.35 12.30
C ARG A 440 -11.10 28.57 12.22
N GLU A 441 -10.94 29.42 11.22
CA GLU A 441 -11.76 30.61 11.00
C GLU A 441 -13.19 30.24 10.62
N LEU A 442 -13.39 29.29 9.70
CA LEU A 442 -14.71 28.73 9.39
C LEU A 442 -15.35 28.06 10.62
N SER A 443 -14.57 27.29 11.39
CA SER A 443 -14.98 26.70 12.67
C SER A 443 -15.48 27.76 13.66
N SER A 444 -14.76 28.87 13.82
CA SER A 444 -15.16 29.98 14.68
C SER A 444 -16.44 30.67 14.18
N ARG A 445 -16.52 30.99 12.88
CA ARG A 445 -17.72 31.61 12.25
C ARG A 445 -18.96 30.73 12.39
N THR A 446 -18.82 29.41 12.31
CA THR A 446 -19.94 28.44 12.32
C THR A 446 -20.19 27.80 13.70
N SER A 447 -19.51 28.26 14.75
CA SER A 447 -19.58 27.71 16.11
C SER A 447 -20.97 27.71 16.74
N GLY A 448 -21.84 28.66 16.39
CA GLY A 448 -23.23 28.73 16.85
C GLY A 448 -24.26 27.95 16.01
N ILE A 449 -23.85 27.40 14.87
CA ILE A 449 -24.75 26.81 13.87
C ILE A 449 -24.94 25.33 14.19
N VAL A 450 -26.09 24.98 14.77
CA VAL A 450 -26.43 23.58 15.08
C VAL A 450 -27.01 22.88 13.86
N LYS A 451 -26.54 21.66 13.59
CA LYS A 451 -27.00 20.73 12.56
C LYS A 451 -27.24 19.34 13.14
N ALA A 452 -27.92 18.47 12.39
CA ALA A 452 -27.93 17.05 12.70
C ALA A 452 -26.52 16.46 12.46
N GLY A 453 -25.92 15.88 13.48
CA GLY A 453 -24.78 14.97 13.28
C GLY A 453 -25.25 13.73 12.51
N ARG A 454 -24.34 13.03 11.82
CA ARG A 454 -24.68 11.81 11.08
C ARG A 454 -23.66 10.70 11.29
N THR A 455 -24.16 9.49 11.52
CA THR A 455 -23.37 8.26 11.63
C THR A 455 -23.97 7.20 10.73
N HIS A 456 -23.16 6.49 9.94
CA HIS A 456 -23.65 5.56 8.90
C HIS A 456 -24.64 6.20 7.90
N LEU A 457 -24.48 7.52 7.64
CA LEU A 457 -25.43 8.35 6.87
C LEU A 457 -26.88 8.35 7.41
N ARG A 458 -27.07 8.03 8.70
CA ARG A 458 -28.31 8.20 9.45
C ARG A 458 -28.20 9.37 10.42
N ASP A 459 -29.34 9.99 10.72
CA ASP A 459 -29.42 11.09 11.67
C ASP A 459 -29.00 10.64 13.07
N ALA A 460 -28.13 11.44 13.69
CA ALA A 460 -27.63 11.25 15.04
C ALA A 460 -27.97 12.47 15.90
N LEU A 461 -27.36 12.57 17.08
CA LEU A 461 -27.51 13.73 17.96
C LEU A 461 -27.00 15.03 17.30
N PRO A 462 -27.48 16.20 17.74
CA PRO A 462 -27.04 17.48 17.20
C PRO A 462 -25.55 17.74 17.44
N VAL A 463 -24.90 18.39 16.48
CA VAL A 463 -23.53 18.93 16.58
C VAL A 463 -23.53 20.36 16.06
N THR A 464 -22.52 21.16 16.37
CA THR A 464 -22.31 22.43 15.65
C THR A 464 -21.46 22.20 14.41
N MET A 465 -21.75 22.93 13.34
CA MET A 465 -20.92 22.94 12.13
C MET A 465 -19.48 23.43 12.46
N GLY A 466 -19.33 24.27 13.47
CA GLY A 466 -18.02 24.64 14.01
C GLY A 466 -17.25 23.48 14.65
N GLN A 467 -17.92 22.53 15.32
CA GLN A 467 -17.26 21.32 15.83
C GLN A 467 -16.73 20.43 14.69
N GLU A 468 -17.48 20.28 13.60
CA GLU A 468 -17.06 19.52 12.42
C GLU A 468 -15.82 20.16 11.75
N PHE A 469 -15.88 21.44 11.41
CA PHE A 469 -14.73 22.12 10.79
C PHE A 469 -13.53 22.29 11.75
N GLY A 470 -13.77 22.41 13.05
CA GLY A 470 -12.72 22.45 14.07
C GLY A 470 -11.95 21.12 14.19
N ALA A 471 -12.63 19.99 13.99
CA ALA A 471 -11.99 18.68 13.92
C ALA A 471 -11.06 18.58 12.70
N TYR A 472 -11.53 18.99 11.51
CA TYR A 472 -10.71 19.05 10.29
C TYR A 472 -9.51 20.01 10.43
N ALA A 473 -9.72 21.18 11.04
CA ALA A 473 -8.63 22.12 11.30
C ALA A 473 -7.55 21.52 12.21
N SER A 474 -7.97 20.78 13.25
CA SER A 474 -7.07 20.05 14.14
C SER A 474 -6.38 18.85 13.48
N ALA A 475 -6.96 18.28 12.42
CA ALA A 475 -6.36 17.19 11.66
C ALA A 475 -5.23 17.72 10.76
N ILE A 476 -5.54 18.66 9.87
CA ILE A 476 -4.58 19.25 8.92
C ILE A 476 -3.40 19.94 9.64
N SER A 477 -3.59 20.50 10.85
CA SER A 477 -2.47 20.95 11.69
C SER A 477 -1.50 19.82 12.05
N ARG A 478 -2.00 18.65 12.46
CA ARG A 478 -1.15 17.49 12.79
C ARG A 478 -0.44 16.93 11.55
N ASP A 479 -1.07 16.97 10.38
CA ASP A 479 -0.42 16.58 9.12
C ASP A 479 0.75 17.50 8.78
N ALA A 480 0.60 18.83 8.97
CA ALA A 480 1.69 19.78 8.80
C ALA A 480 2.84 19.51 9.78
N ASP A 481 2.54 19.27 11.06
CA ASP A 481 3.55 18.96 12.07
C ASP A 481 4.25 17.60 11.80
N ALA A 482 3.51 16.60 11.32
CA ALA A 482 4.05 15.30 10.92
C ALA A 482 4.94 15.39 9.68
N LEU A 483 4.57 16.22 8.70
CA LEU A 483 5.37 16.50 7.51
C LEU A 483 6.67 17.22 7.88
N GLU A 484 6.62 18.22 8.76
CA GLU A 484 7.81 18.95 9.24
C GLU A 484 8.78 18.00 9.96
N ALA A 485 8.26 17.15 10.86
CA ALA A 485 9.04 16.13 11.56
C ALA A 485 9.59 15.02 10.64
N ALA A 486 8.98 14.79 9.47
CA ALA A 486 9.50 13.87 8.46
C ALA A 486 10.62 14.52 7.62
N VAL A 487 10.43 15.77 7.19
CA VAL A 487 11.38 16.54 6.37
C VAL A 487 12.71 16.77 7.12
N GLU A 488 12.70 16.97 8.43
CA GLU A 488 13.93 17.10 9.23
C GLU A 488 14.80 15.82 9.25
N ARG A 489 14.28 14.65 8.84
CA ARG A 489 15.11 13.45 8.55
C ARG A 489 15.70 13.49 7.14
N ALA A 490 14.94 13.97 6.15
CA ALA A 490 15.43 14.17 4.78
C ALA A 490 16.52 15.27 4.68
N ARG A 491 16.89 15.94 5.77
CA ARG A 491 18.06 16.82 5.86
C ARG A 491 19.40 16.08 5.96
N GLU A 492 19.41 14.77 6.15
CA GLU A 492 20.62 13.93 6.19
C GLU A 492 21.04 13.48 4.78
N LEU A 493 22.15 14.02 4.28
CA LEU A 493 22.61 13.77 2.91
C LEU A 493 23.71 12.70 2.86
N PRO A 494 23.60 11.65 2.02
CA PRO A 494 24.64 10.64 1.84
C PRO A 494 25.93 11.14 1.15
N MET A 495 25.96 12.39 0.66
CA MET A 495 27.09 12.99 -0.05
C MET A 495 28.43 12.77 0.65
N GLY A 496 29.45 12.35 -0.12
CA GLY A 496 30.73 11.88 0.39
C GLY A 496 30.72 10.41 0.85
N GLY A 497 29.67 9.65 0.57
CA GLY A 497 29.68 8.18 0.60
C GLY A 497 30.26 7.55 -0.68
N THR A 498 30.35 8.34 -1.75
CA THR A 498 30.85 8.00 -3.08
C THR A 498 30.24 6.71 -3.65
N ALA A 499 31.02 5.67 -3.93
CA ALA A 499 30.56 4.51 -4.69
C ALA A 499 29.59 3.61 -3.90
N VAL A 500 29.90 3.37 -2.62
CA VAL A 500 29.27 2.31 -1.79
C VAL A 500 29.07 2.69 -0.31
N GLY A 501 29.31 3.94 0.09
CA GLY A 501 29.21 4.42 1.47
C GLY A 501 30.55 4.67 2.17
N THR A 502 31.66 4.14 1.62
CA THR A 502 33.01 4.24 2.19
C THR A 502 33.68 5.61 2.03
N GLY A 503 33.20 6.47 1.12
CA GLY A 503 33.86 7.74 0.81
C GLY A 503 35.15 7.64 0.00
N LEU A 504 35.49 6.45 -0.53
CA LEU A 504 36.67 6.25 -1.38
C LEU A 504 36.67 7.24 -2.57
N ASN A 505 37.81 7.85 -2.85
CA ASN A 505 38.03 8.94 -3.83
C ASN A 505 37.37 10.30 -3.51
N ALA A 506 36.82 10.49 -2.30
CA ALA A 506 36.65 11.81 -1.71
C ALA A 506 37.77 12.06 -0.67
N PRO A 507 38.30 13.30 -0.53
CA PRO A 507 39.24 13.61 0.53
C PRO A 507 38.55 13.66 1.90
N GLU A 508 39.34 13.55 2.96
CA GLU A 508 38.86 13.77 4.33
C GLU A 508 38.26 15.18 4.48
N GLY A 509 37.10 15.28 5.15
CA GLY A 509 36.35 16.54 5.29
C GLY A 509 35.50 16.95 4.07
N PHE A 510 35.48 16.19 2.96
CA PHE A 510 34.70 16.56 1.77
C PHE A 510 33.19 16.68 2.05
N ALA A 511 32.59 15.71 2.75
CA ALA A 511 31.16 15.70 3.01
C ALA A 511 30.75 16.90 3.88
N GLU A 512 31.57 17.19 4.88
CA GLU A 512 31.38 18.26 5.84
C GLU A 512 31.51 19.63 5.16
N ALA A 513 32.53 19.81 4.30
CA ALA A 513 32.73 21.02 3.49
C ALA A 513 31.63 21.20 2.43
N ALA A 514 31.26 20.15 1.69
CA ALA A 514 30.23 20.23 0.66
C ALA A 514 28.83 20.49 1.24
N VAL A 515 28.49 19.92 2.40
CA VAL A 515 27.21 20.21 3.06
C VAL A 515 27.22 21.63 3.67
N ALA A 516 28.34 22.10 4.21
CA ALA A 516 28.47 23.49 4.67
C ALA A 516 28.29 24.51 3.52
N GLU A 517 28.91 24.25 2.37
CA GLU A 517 28.75 25.08 1.16
C GLU A 517 27.33 25.00 0.58
N LEU A 518 26.70 23.82 0.58
CA LEU A 518 25.29 23.69 0.19
C LEU A 518 24.38 24.52 1.09
N ASN A 519 24.59 24.52 2.41
CA ASN A 519 23.85 25.37 3.34
C ASN A 519 24.12 26.86 3.07
N SER A 520 25.36 27.26 2.81
CA SER A 520 25.73 28.64 2.43
C SER A 520 25.06 29.10 1.12
N LEU A 521 24.93 28.19 0.15
CA LEU A 521 24.31 28.44 -1.16
C LEU A 521 22.78 28.52 -1.13
N THR A 522 22.14 27.88 -0.16
CA THR A 522 20.68 27.63 -0.16
C THR A 522 19.93 28.25 1.02
N GLY A 523 20.61 28.57 2.12
CA GLY A 523 19.99 28.99 3.38
C GLY A 523 19.38 27.85 4.21
N GLU A 524 19.49 26.61 3.73
CA GLU A 524 18.96 25.41 4.40
C GLU A 524 19.90 24.88 5.51
N ARG A 525 19.42 23.85 6.21
CA ARG A 525 20.12 23.20 7.34
C ARG A 525 20.37 21.71 7.09
N PHE A 526 20.96 21.38 5.94
CA PHE A 526 21.41 20.01 5.66
C PHE A 526 22.55 19.59 6.60
N ARG A 527 22.70 18.29 6.83
CA ARG A 527 23.82 17.69 7.57
C ARG A 527 24.31 16.43 6.83
N PRO A 528 25.61 16.07 6.90
CA PRO A 528 26.06 14.76 6.43
C PRO A 528 25.30 13.64 7.15
N ALA A 529 24.94 12.58 6.42
CA ALA A 529 24.27 11.43 7.02
C ALA A 529 25.18 10.72 8.03
N GLY A 530 24.64 10.40 9.21
CA GLY A 530 25.39 9.71 10.28
C GLY A 530 25.84 8.30 9.91
N ASP A 531 25.08 7.63 9.04
CA ASP A 531 25.46 6.40 8.34
C ASP A 531 25.21 6.58 6.84
N ARG A 532 26.29 6.68 6.06
CA ARG A 532 26.25 6.86 4.60
C ARG A 532 25.81 5.58 3.89
N PHE A 533 26.12 4.40 4.42
CA PHE A 533 25.64 3.12 3.87
C PHE A 533 24.12 3.01 4.01
N ALA A 534 23.58 3.37 5.17
CA ALA A 534 22.13 3.42 5.38
C ALA A 534 21.45 4.43 4.43
N ALA A 535 21.97 5.66 4.31
CA ALA A 535 21.36 6.72 3.50
C ALA A 535 21.47 6.51 1.97
N MET A 536 22.45 5.74 1.49
CA MET A 536 22.56 5.33 0.07
C MET A 536 21.70 4.10 -0.27
N ARG A 537 21.51 3.20 0.70
CA ARG A 537 20.77 1.94 0.52
C ARG A 537 19.26 2.06 0.77
N LEU A 538 18.85 2.90 1.72
CA LEU A 538 17.48 2.96 2.22
C LEU A 538 16.85 4.33 1.91
N LEU A 539 15.63 4.30 1.37
CA LEU A 539 14.80 5.48 1.09
C LEU A 539 13.71 5.68 2.16
N THR A 540 13.92 5.13 3.35
CA THR A 540 12.92 5.09 4.45
C THR A 540 12.61 6.46 5.04
N ASP A 541 13.51 7.44 4.90
CA ASP A 541 13.27 8.82 5.26
C ASP A 541 12.38 9.52 4.22
N LEU A 542 12.65 9.35 2.91
CA LEU A 542 11.81 9.85 1.82
C LEU A 542 10.40 9.24 1.85
N LEU A 543 10.30 7.92 2.06
CA LEU A 543 9.04 7.24 2.32
C LEU A 543 8.35 7.77 3.59
N GLY A 544 9.11 8.21 4.59
CA GLY A 544 8.57 8.89 5.76
C GLY A 544 7.95 10.26 5.47
N VAL A 545 8.41 10.96 4.42
CA VAL A 545 7.82 12.23 3.95
C VAL A 545 6.55 11.94 3.13
N SER A 546 6.62 11.01 2.17
CA SER A 546 5.46 10.53 1.40
C SER A 546 4.33 10.02 2.31
N ALA A 547 4.67 9.24 3.33
CA ALA A 547 3.71 8.74 4.31
C ALA A 547 2.95 9.84 5.08
N ALA A 548 3.55 11.02 5.27
CA ALA A 548 2.89 12.19 5.86
C ALA A 548 2.03 12.95 4.83
N LEU A 549 2.50 13.08 3.58
CA LEU A 549 1.72 13.65 2.47
C LEU A 549 0.46 12.81 2.18
N ARG A 550 0.56 11.49 2.27
CA ARG A 550 -0.59 10.57 2.17
C ARG A 550 -1.60 10.77 3.30
N SER A 551 -1.18 11.04 4.54
CA SER A 551 -2.11 11.38 5.64
C SER A 551 -2.87 12.67 5.34
N ALA A 552 -2.15 13.73 4.95
CA ALA A 552 -2.75 14.98 4.51
C ALA A 552 -3.74 14.78 3.33
N ALA A 553 -3.38 13.93 2.36
CA ALA A 553 -4.25 13.58 1.24
C ALA A 553 -5.51 12.82 1.68
N LEU A 554 -5.42 11.90 2.65
CA LEU A 554 -6.57 11.19 3.22
C LEU A 554 -7.55 12.14 3.92
N ASP A 555 -7.05 13.09 4.71
CA ASP A 555 -7.92 14.03 5.43
C ASP A 555 -8.44 15.16 4.52
N ILE A 556 -7.68 15.60 3.50
CA ILE A 556 -8.19 16.46 2.41
C ILE A 556 -9.27 15.73 1.60
N MET A 557 -9.10 14.44 1.27
CA MET A 557 -10.12 13.61 0.62
C MET A 557 -11.37 13.50 1.50
N ARG A 558 -11.22 13.25 2.80
CA ARG A 558 -12.32 13.10 3.75
C ARG A 558 -13.10 14.41 3.93
N LEU A 559 -12.41 15.55 4.06
CA LEU A 559 -13.00 16.90 4.06
C LEU A 559 -13.77 17.17 2.76
N SER A 560 -13.16 16.82 1.61
CA SER A 560 -13.76 17.01 0.29
C SER A 560 -15.06 16.22 0.11
N GLN A 561 -15.15 15.01 0.65
CA GLN A 561 -16.37 14.20 0.64
C GLN A 561 -17.49 14.85 1.46
N ASP A 562 -17.19 15.36 2.67
CA ASP A 562 -18.21 16.01 3.52
C ASP A 562 -18.67 17.35 2.94
N LEU A 563 -17.77 18.15 2.37
CA LEU A 563 -18.15 19.37 1.64
C LEU A 563 -19.09 19.05 0.48
N ARG A 564 -18.79 18.02 -0.34
CA ARG A 564 -19.67 17.59 -1.45
C ARG A 564 -21.02 17.06 -0.98
N LEU A 565 -21.07 16.34 0.15
CA LEU A 565 -22.33 15.87 0.74
C LEU A 565 -23.17 17.03 1.29
N MET A 566 -22.57 17.95 2.04
CA MET A 566 -23.27 19.13 2.57
C MET A 566 -23.75 20.07 1.46
N PHE A 567 -22.99 20.21 0.37
CA PHE A 567 -23.33 21.02 -0.81
C PHE A 567 -24.40 20.36 -1.72
N SER A 568 -24.63 19.05 -1.59
CA SER A 568 -25.54 18.32 -2.49
C SER A 568 -26.96 18.93 -2.51
N GLY A 569 -27.46 19.32 -3.69
CA GLY A 569 -28.74 20.04 -3.76
C GLY A 569 -28.95 20.75 -5.10
N PRO A 570 -29.69 21.89 -5.12
CA PRO A 570 -30.28 22.58 -3.97
C PRO A 570 -31.54 21.90 -3.40
N SER A 571 -32.26 21.15 -4.25
CA SER A 571 -33.61 20.62 -3.96
C SER A 571 -33.68 19.13 -3.64
N THR A 572 -32.69 18.33 -4.08
CA THR A 572 -32.71 16.85 -4.06
C THR A 572 -31.54 16.23 -3.29
N GLY A 573 -30.85 17.03 -2.47
CA GLY A 573 -29.76 16.60 -1.59
C GLY A 573 -29.85 17.27 -0.21
N LEU A 574 -28.76 17.24 0.56
CA LEU A 574 -28.73 17.84 1.90
C LEU A 574 -28.82 19.37 1.86
N GLY A 575 -27.98 20.05 1.08
CA GLY A 575 -27.96 21.51 0.97
C GLY A 575 -27.76 22.24 2.30
N GLU A 576 -26.91 21.70 3.18
CA GLU A 576 -26.54 22.33 4.46
C GLU A 576 -25.57 23.51 4.28
N ILE A 577 -24.83 23.54 3.15
CA ILE A 577 -23.98 24.65 2.74
C ILE A 577 -24.17 24.96 1.25
N ASP A 578 -23.88 26.20 0.87
CA ASP A 578 -23.55 26.63 -0.48
C ASP A 578 -22.04 27.01 -0.54
N ILE A 579 -21.47 27.04 -1.74
CA ILE A 579 -20.07 27.45 -2.00
C ILE A 579 -20.01 28.34 -3.26
N PRO A 580 -20.42 29.62 -3.18
CA PRO A 580 -20.58 30.49 -4.36
C PRO A 580 -19.33 30.65 -5.24
N SER A 581 -18.10 30.55 -4.72
CA SER A 581 -16.87 30.58 -5.52
C SER A 581 -16.74 29.43 -6.53
N GLN A 582 -17.60 28.42 -6.46
CA GLN A 582 -17.66 27.29 -7.38
C GLN A 582 -18.73 27.49 -8.48
N ALA A 583 -19.53 28.55 -8.40
CA ALA A 583 -20.63 28.83 -9.34
C ALA A 583 -20.16 29.49 -10.66
N GLU A 584 -19.01 30.17 -10.65
CA GLU A 584 -18.49 30.93 -11.79
C GLU A 584 -18.00 30.03 -12.95
N VAL A 585 -17.71 28.77 -12.67
CA VAL A 585 -17.42 27.74 -13.69
C VAL A 585 -18.72 27.03 -14.05
N ALA A 586 -19.22 27.25 -15.27
CA ALA A 586 -20.49 26.70 -15.74
C ALA A 586 -20.54 25.16 -15.62
N GLY A 587 -21.24 24.65 -14.60
CA GLY A 587 -21.20 23.24 -14.18
C GLY A 587 -21.93 22.25 -15.11
N SER A 588 -22.50 22.73 -16.22
CA SER A 588 -23.09 21.90 -17.27
C SER A 588 -23.23 22.68 -18.57
N SER A 589 -22.89 22.05 -19.69
CA SER A 589 -23.15 22.56 -21.04
C SER A 589 -24.62 22.49 -21.47
N ILE A 590 -25.50 21.87 -20.68
CA ILE A 590 -26.92 21.65 -21.01
C ILE A 590 -27.90 22.04 -19.89
N MET A 591 -27.43 22.27 -18.66
CA MET A 591 -28.27 22.71 -17.53
C MET A 591 -27.86 24.11 -17.04
N PRO A 592 -28.49 25.19 -17.54
CA PRO A 592 -28.29 26.55 -17.03
C PRO A 592 -28.50 26.63 -15.52
N GLY A 593 -27.64 27.38 -14.83
CA GLY A 593 -27.70 27.56 -13.37
C GLY A 593 -27.24 26.35 -12.54
N LYS A 594 -26.81 25.23 -13.14
CA LYS A 594 -26.21 24.13 -12.38
C LYS A 594 -24.76 24.46 -11.99
N THR A 595 -24.50 24.47 -10.69
CA THR A 595 -23.16 24.60 -10.09
C THR A 595 -22.62 23.22 -9.66
N ASN A 596 -21.30 23.06 -9.67
CA ASN A 596 -20.61 21.84 -9.18
C ASN A 596 -19.43 22.28 -8.28
N PRO A 597 -19.02 21.49 -7.27
CA PRO A 597 -17.89 21.83 -6.40
C PRO A 597 -16.54 21.46 -7.06
N VAL A 598 -16.25 22.06 -8.22
CA VAL A 598 -15.17 21.64 -9.13
C VAL A 598 -13.77 21.64 -8.52
N THR A 599 -13.44 22.61 -7.67
CA THR A 599 -12.15 22.67 -6.96
C THR A 599 -12.04 21.55 -5.93
N VAL A 600 -13.15 21.18 -5.28
CA VAL A 600 -13.21 20.08 -4.31
C VAL A 600 -13.02 18.73 -5.03
N GLU A 601 -13.62 18.58 -6.22
CA GLU A 601 -13.46 17.39 -7.07
C GLU A 601 -12.05 17.27 -7.66
N ALA A 602 -11.37 18.39 -7.94
CA ALA A 602 -9.95 18.40 -8.28
C ALA A 602 -9.06 18.01 -7.08
N CYS A 603 -9.38 18.48 -5.87
CA CYS A 603 -8.65 18.10 -4.64
C CYS A 603 -8.79 16.58 -4.34
N MET A 604 -9.96 15.98 -4.61
CA MET A 604 -10.13 14.53 -4.50
C MET A 604 -9.25 13.75 -5.49
N GLN A 605 -9.13 14.23 -6.73
CA GLN A 605 -8.25 13.61 -7.73
C GLN A 605 -6.77 13.73 -7.36
N ALA A 606 -6.33 14.91 -6.91
CA ALA A 606 -4.98 15.12 -6.40
C ALA A 606 -4.66 14.20 -5.21
N ALA A 607 -5.58 14.08 -4.25
CA ALA A 607 -5.43 13.19 -3.11
C ALA A 607 -5.37 11.70 -3.49
N ALA A 608 -6.22 11.26 -4.43
CA ALA A 608 -6.17 9.88 -4.93
C ALA A 608 -4.85 9.57 -5.66
N GLN A 609 -4.31 10.53 -6.42
CA GLN A 609 -3.01 10.40 -7.07
C GLN A 609 -1.88 10.28 -6.04
N VAL A 610 -1.87 11.10 -4.98
CA VAL A 610 -0.89 11.00 -3.88
C VAL A 610 -0.91 9.61 -3.23
N MET A 611 -2.09 9.02 -2.99
CA MET A 611 -2.17 7.66 -2.44
C MET A 611 -1.59 6.58 -3.39
N GLY A 612 -1.66 6.79 -4.69
CA GLY A 612 -1.01 5.93 -5.70
C GLY A 612 0.51 6.12 -5.75
N LEU A 613 0.98 7.37 -5.62
CA LEU A 613 2.41 7.72 -5.58
C LEU A 613 3.09 7.16 -4.33
N ASP A 614 2.50 7.28 -3.14
CA ASP A 614 3.02 6.66 -1.90
C ASP A 614 3.19 5.14 -2.07
N HIS A 615 2.26 4.46 -2.76
CA HIS A 615 2.41 3.04 -3.04
C HIS A 615 3.52 2.74 -4.06
N ALA A 616 3.71 3.59 -5.08
CA ALA A 616 4.84 3.48 -6.01
C ALA A 616 6.19 3.70 -5.28
N ILE A 617 6.26 4.69 -4.37
CA ILE A 617 7.44 4.97 -3.53
C ILE A 617 7.73 3.80 -2.57
N GLN A 618 6.71 3.17 -1.98
CA GLN A 618 6.88 1.94 -1.18
C GLN A 618 7.54 0.82 -1.99
N VAL A 619 7.09 0.59 -3.24
CA VAL A 619 7.68 -0.42 -4.13
C VAL A 619 9.08 -0.03 -4.59
N ALA A 620 9.30 1.24 -4.94
CA ALA A 620 10.61 1.78 -5.33
C ALA A 620 11.64 1.66 -4.20
N GLY A 621 11.24 1.89 -2.95
CA GLY A 621 12.07 1.68 -1.76
C GLY A 621 12.47 0.23 -1.50
N MET A 622 11.85 -0.74 -2.19
CA MET A 622 12.26 -2.16 -2.21
C MET A 622 13.19 -2.53 -3.37
N LEU A 623 13.45 -1.61 -4.31
CA LEU A 623 14.36 -1.86 -5.44
C LEU A 623 15.81 -1.62 -5.01
N GLY A 624 16.64 -2.65 -5.18
CA GLY A 624 18.09 -2.60 -4.92
C GLY A 624 18.60 -3.80 -4.12
N GLU A 625 19.87 -4.12 -4.34
CA GLU A 625 20.60 -5.18 -3.66
C GLU A 625 21.87 -4.61 -3.02
N PHE A 626 22.24 -5.17 -1.87
CA PHE A 626 23.47 -4.81 -1.13
C PHE A 626 23.57 -3.28 -0.85
N GLU A 627 24.59 -2.57 -1.34
CA GLU A 627 24.94 -1.23 -0.85
C GLU A 627 24.14 -0.06 -1.48
N LEU A 628 23.22 -0.30 -2.42
CA LEU A 628 22.58 0.75 -3.21
C LEU A 628 21.08 0.55 -3.45
N SER A 629 20.28 1.61 -3.29
CA SER A 629 18.91 1.62 -3.79
C SER A 629 18.86 1.87 -5.31
N MET A 630 18.02 1.10 -6.00
CA MET A 630 17.74 1.20 -7.43
C MET A 630 16.39 1.88 -7.73
N GLY A 631 15.73 2.43 -6.70
CA GLY A 631 14.46 3.17 -6.83
C GLY A 631 14.60 4.69 -6.85
N ILE A 632 15.82 5.24 -6.82
CA ILE A 632 16.08 6.66 -6.47
C ILE A 632 15.40 7.64 -7.44
N PRO A 633 15.46 7.48 -8.79
CA PRO A 633 14.83 8.43 -9.72
C PRO A 633 13.31 8.51 -9.58
N VAL A 634 12.63 7.36 -9.52
CA VAL A 634 11.17 7.29 -9.48
C VAL A 634 10.64 7.71 -8.11
N ALA A 635 11.26 7.26 -7.01
CA ALA A 635 10.86 7.71 -5.66
C ALA A 635 11.03 9.22 -5.46
N GLY A 636 12.07 9.82 -6.05
CA GLY A 636 12.27 11.27 -6.03
C GLY A 636 11.27 12.04 -6.91
N TYR A 637 10.98 11.53 -8.11
CA TYR A 637 9.96 12.08 -9.02
C TYR A 637 8.56 12.06 -8.37
N ASP A 638 8.16 10.89 -7.86
CA ASP A 638 6.85 10.68 -7.26
C ASP A 638 6.66 11.59 -6.03
N LEU A 639 7.64 11.65 -5.12
CA LEU A 639 7.59 12.51 -3.92
C LEU A 639 7.55 14.00 -4.26
N ALA A 640 8.26 14.43 -5.31
CA ALA A 640 8.19 15.81 -5.79
C ALA A 640 6.81 16.14 -6.40
N LEU A 641 6.16 15.18 -7.06
CA LEU A 641 4.79 15.31 -7.56
C LEU A 641 3.76 15.30 -6.41
N GLU A 642 3.92 14.46 -5.39
CA GLU A 642 3.09 14.47 -4.17
C GLU A 642 3.12 15.86 -3.50
N MET A 643 4.33 16.42 -3.32
CA MET A 643 4.52 17.75 -2.75
C MET A 643 3.79 18.83 -3.54
N ILE A 644 3.82 18.78 -4.88
CA ILE A 644 3.09 19.72 -5.75
C ILE A 644 1.58 19.56 -5.57
N LEU A 645 1.06 18.32 -5.63
CA LEU A 645 -0.36 18.02 -5.53
C LEU A 645 -0.95 18.43 -4.17
N VAL A 646 -0.28 18.11 -3.07
CA VAL A 646 -0.72 18.51 -1.72
C VAL A 646 -0.61 20.02 -1.53
N SER A 647 0.45 20.68 -2.01
CA SER A 647 0.60 22.14 -1.90
C SER A 647 -0.55 22.87 -2.60
N GLU A 648 -0.87 22.50 -3.84
CA GLU A 648 -1.91 23.17 -4.63
C GLU A 648 -3.31 22.84 -4.11
N ALA A 649 -3.59 21.58 -3.77
CA ALA A 649 -4.89 21.19 -3.20
C ALA A 649 -5.17 21.90 -1.87
N ALA A 650 -4.19 21.94 -0.96
CA ALA A 650 -4.33 22.65 0.31
C ALA A 650 -4.49 24.17 0.10
N SER A 651 -3.69 24.78 -0.78
CA SER A 651 -3.77 26.22 -1.09
C SER A 651 -5.13 26.60 -1.71
N LYS A 652 -5.65 25.81 -2.65
CA LYS A 652 -6.96 26.07 -3.30
C LYS A 652 -8.12 25.83 -2.35
N MET A 653 -8.04 24.78 -1.52
CA MET A 653 -9.02 24.55 -0.45
C MET A 653 -9.05 25.73 0.53
N ALA A 654 -7.87 26.22 0.97
CA ALA A 654 -7.72 27.33 1.90
C ALA A 654 -8.19 28.69 1.35
N ARG A 655 -7.92 28.99 0.08
CA ARG A 655 -8.16 30.32 -0.52
C ARG A 655 -9.47 30.45 -1.28
N VAL A 656 -9.97 29.37 -1.88
CA VAL A 656 -11.14 29.41 -2.79
C VAL A 656 -12.36 28.74 -2.17
N VAL A 657 -12.21 27.58 -1.54
CA VAL A 657 -13.34 26.77 -1.07
C VAL A 657 -13.77 27.20 0.34
N ILE A 658 -12.91 27.02 1.34
CA ILE A 658 -13.24 27.18 2.77
C ILE A 658 -13.70 28.60 3.15
N PRO A 659 -13.14 29.69 2.61
CA PRO A 659 -13.66 31.04 2.89
C PRO A 659 -15.08 31.24 2.39
N SER A 660 -15.41 30.60 1.25
CA SER A 660 -16.67 30.69 0.51
C SER A 660 -17.79 29.76 1.01
N VAL A 661 -17.56 28.95 2.06
CA VAL A 661 -18.63 28.10 2.63
C VAL A 661 -19.69 28.97 3.31
N VAL A 662 -20.93 28.90 2.84
CA VAL A 662 -22.10 29.64 3.35
C VAL A 662 -23.16 28.66 3.87
N PRO A 663 -23.42 28.56 5.18
CA PRO A 663 -24.40 27.59 5.71
C PRO A 663 -25.87 28.01 5.50
N ASP A 664 -26.75 27.06 5.12
CA ASP A 664 -28.22 27.22 5.27
C ASP A 664 -28.58 26.94 6.74
N GLU A 665 -28.28 27.89 7.63
CA GLU A 665 -28.56 27.79 9.08
C GLU A 665 -29.99 27.32 9.37
N ARG A 666 -30.95 27.83 8.59
CA ARG A 666 -32.36 27.50 8.73
C ARG A 666 -32.63 26.03 8.41
N ARG A 667 -31.91 25.42 7.46
CA ARG A 667 -32.02 23.99 7.12
C ARG A 667 -31.23 23.09 8.04
N ALA A 668 -29.99 23.47 8.38
CA ALA A 668 -29.18 22.81 9.40
C ALA A 668 -29.97 22.66 10.70
N ARG A 669 -30.60 23.76 11.16
CA ARG A 669 -31.54 23.77 12.28
C ARG A 669 -32.71 22.82 12.09
N ARG A 670 -33.46 22.91 10.97
CA ARG A 670 -34.62 22.03 10.72
C ARG A 670 -34.26 20.55 10.83
N TYR A 671 -33.11 20.13 10.26
CA TYR A 671 -32.65 18.73 10.37
C TYR A 671 -32.30 18.34 11.81
N ALA A 672 -31.69 19.24 12.60
CA ALA A 672 -31.42 19.00 14.01
C ALA A 672 -32.72 18.85 14.83
N GLU A 673 -33.70 19.74 14.59
CA GLU A 673 -34.99 19.77 15.28
C GLU A 673 -35.91 18.61 14.89
N SER A 674 -35.79 18.08 13.66
CA SER A 674 -36.54 16.90 13.19
C SER A 674 -35.87 15.55 13.49
N SER A 675 -34.65 15.53 14.04
CA SER A 675 -33.89 14.29 14.24
C SER A 675 -34.54 13.37 15.27
N GLN A 676 -34.89 12.14 14.86
CA GLN A 676 -35.43 11.13 15.78
C GLN A 676 -34.41 10.75 16.88
N ALA A 677 -33.11 10.95 16.65
CA ALA A 677 -32.06 10.66 17.63
C ALA A 677 -32.14 11.55 18.89
N LEU A 678 -32.87 12.67 18.86
CA LEU A 678 -33.17 13.49 20.03
C LEU A 678 -33.85 12.68 21.16
N VAL A 679 -34.54 11.58 20.85
CA VAL A 679 -35.13 10.69 21.88
C VAL A 679 -34.08 10.05 22.80
N THR A 680 -32.81 10.03 22.40
CA THR A 680 -31.70 9.56 23.24
C THR A 680 -31.57 10.37 24.54
N VAL A 681 -31.91 11.66 24.51
CA VAL A 681 -31.73 12.61 25.63
C VAL A 681 -32.58 12.24 26.85
N ILE A 682 -33.71 11.53 26.66
CA ILE A 682 -34.56 11.04 27.78
C ILE A 682 -34.20 9.65 28.30
N SER A 683 -33.31 8.89 27.64
CA SER A 683 -32.89 7.57 28.12
C SER A 683 -32.40 7.59 29.59
N PRO A 684 -31.65 8.62 30.07
CA PRO A 684 -31.26 8.75 31.48
C PRO A 684 -32.38 9.13 32.46
N ILE A 685 -33.60 9.44 31.98
CA ILE A 685 -34.81 9.69 32.79
C ILE A 685 -35.69 8.44 32.83
N VAL A 686 -36.10 7.93 31.66
CA VAL A 686 -37.16 6.91 31.54
C VAL A 686 -36.64 5.49 31.31
N GLY A 687 -35.33 5.32 31.12
CA GLY A 687 -34.71 4.07 30.73
C GLY A 687 -34.81 3.78 29.23
N TYR A 688 -33.85 3.00 28.72
CA TYR A 688 -33.67 2.74 27.28
C TYR A 688 -34.94 2.20 26.59
N ASP A 689 -35.59 1.18 27.16
CA ASP A 689 -36.78 0.55 26.55
C ASP A 689 -37.95 1.52 26.36
N ARG A 690 -38.15 2.45 27.30
CA ARG A 690 -39.20 3.49 27.20
C ARG A 690 -38.80 4.59 26.22
N ALA A 691 -37.54 5.01 26.20
CA ALA A 691 -37.03 5.93 25.18
C ALA A 691 -37.15 5.33 23.76
N ALA A 692 -36.89 4.03 23.59
CA ALA A 692 -37.08 3.32 22.34
C ALA A 692 -38.57 3.21 21.94
N GLU A 693 -39.50 3.13 22.90
CA GLU A 693 -40.94 3.19 22.64
C GLU A 693 -41.38 4.59 22.16
N VAL A 694 -40.88 5.65 22.79
CA VAL A 694 -41.06 7.04 22.35
C VAL A 694 -40.49 7.23 20.93
N GLY A 695 -39.33 6.65 20.63
CA GLY A 695 -38.77 6.63 19.28
C GLY A 695 -39.69 5.96 18.25
N ARG A 696 -40.30 4.82 18.60
CA ARG A 696 -41.32 4.14 17.77
C ARG A 696 -42.63 4.93 17.64
N ARG A 697 -42.90 5.92 18.49
CA ARG A 697 -44.04 6.85 18.37
C ARG A 697 -43.71 8.00 17.43
N VAL A 698 -42.56 8.66 17.63
CA VAL A 698 -42.08 9.75 16.76
C VAL A 698 -41.87 9.26 15.32
N ALA A 699 -41.35 8.04 15.14
CA ALA A 699 -41.22 7.40 13.82
C ALA A 699 -42.55 7.09 13.11
N ARG A 700 -43.71 7.25 13.78
CA ARG A 700 -45.06 7.15 13.21
C ARG A 700 -45.73 8.51 13.02
N GLY A 701 -44.99 9.62 13.17
CA GLY A 701 -45.47 10.97 12.91
C GLY A 701 -45.96 11.76 14.13
N GLU A 702 -45.84 11.21 15.34
CA GLU A 702 -46.06 12.00 16.57
C GLU A 702 -44.91 13.00 16.77
N SER A 703 -45.19 14.24 17.19
CA SER A 703 -44.12 15.20 17.49
C SER A 703 -43.34 14.73 18.73
N LEU A 704 -42.02 14.96 18.76
CA LEU A 704 -41.22 14.61 19.93
C LEU A 704 -41.68 15.39 21.18
N ALA A 705 -42.13 16.63 21.04
CA ALA A 705 -42.66 17.41 22.17
C ALA A 705 -43.92 16.75 22.77
N ASP A 706 -44.84 16.25 21.94
CA ASP A 706 -46.07 15.61 22.41
C ASP A 706 -45.81 14.22 22.99
N ALA A 707 -44.90 13.47 22.36
CA ALA A 707 -44.44 12.18 22.87
C ALA A 707 -43.69 12.32 24.22
N LEU A 708 -43.06 13.48 24.48
CA LEU A 708 -42.46 13.84 25.77
C LEU A 708 -43.51 14.27 26.82
N ARG A 709 -44.49 15.11 26.44
CA ARG A 709 -45.63 15.50 27.31
C ARG A 709 -46.39 14.27 27.81
N ALA A 710 -46.60 13.29 26.92
CA ALA A 710 -47.26 12.02 27.23
C ALA A 710 -46.49 11.11 28.22
N LEU A 711 -45.27 11.47 28.64
CA LEU A 711 -44.53 10.82 29.71
C LEU A 711 -44.73 11.50 31.09
N GLY A 712 -45.48 12.61 31.15
CA GLY A 712 -45.67 13.41 32.37
C GLY A 712 -44.57 14.45 32.62
N LEU A 713 -43.81 14.84 31.59
CA LEU A 713 -42.80 15.91 31.69
C LEU A 713 -43.47 17.28 31.56
N ASP A 714 -43.06 18.26 32.38
CA ASP A 714 -43.58 19.63 32.29
C ASP A 714 -43.00 20.40 31.10
N GLU A 715 -43.70 21.44 30.61
CA GLU A 715 -43.25 22.24 29.46
C GLU A 715 -41.84 22.81 29.64
N ARG A 716 -41.45 23.10 30.89
CA ARG A 716 -40.09 23.51 31.24
C ARG A 716 -39.08 22.42 30.92
N THR A 717 -39.31 21.19 31.39
CA THR A 717 -38.41 20.06 31.14
C THR A 717 -38.40 19.68 29.66
N VAL A 718 -39.55 19.71 28.98
CA VAL A 718 -39.64 19.51 27.53
C VAL A 718 -38.79 20.54 26.78
N GLY A 719 -38.91 21.83 27.11
CA GLY A 719 -38.08 22.89 26.53
C GLY A 719 -36.58 22.76 26.88
N GLU A 720 -36.24 22.42 28.12
CA GLU A 720 -34.85 22.21 28.57
C GLU A 720 -34.18 20.95 27.97
N LEU A 721 -34.96 19.99 27.48
CA LEU A 721 -34.52 18.79 26.75
C LEU A 721 -34.41 19.01 25.23
N LEU A 722 -35.24 19.89 24.66
CA LEU A 722 -35.26 20.21 23.22
C LEU A 722 -34.39 21.42 22.83
N ASP A 723 -33.82 22.14 23.80
CA ASP A 723 -32.82 23.19 23.55
C ASP A 723 -31.53 22.59 22.96
N LEU A 724 -31.46 22.62 21.63
CA LEU A 724 -30.32 22.19 20.83
C LEU A 724 -28.97 22.74 21.30
N ARG A 725 -28.92 23.94 21.90
CA ARG A 725 -27.65 24.54 22.39
C ARG A 725 -27.07 23.78 23.59
N ARG A 726 -27.90 23.04 24.33
CA ARG A 726 -27.46 22.15 25.42
C ARG A 726 -27.04 20.77 24.93
N LEU A 727 -27.49 20.35 23.75
CA LEU A 727 -27.27 19.00 23.22
C LEU A 727 -25.93 18.84 22.49
N VAL A 728 -25.31 19.96 22.09
CA VAL A 728 -23.98 20.00 21.44
C VAL A 728 -22.80 20.05 22.42
N GLY A 729 -23.04 19.82 23.72
CA GLY A 729 -22.03 19.91 24.78
C GLY A 729 -22.07 18.73 25.77
N PRO A 730 -20.99 18.50 26.55
CA PRO A 730 -20.92 17.39 27.49
C PRO A 730 -21.86 17.59 28.68
N GLY A 731 -22.67 16.58 28.98
CA GLY A 731 -23.52 16.56 30.18
C GLY A 731 -24.67 15.55 30.09
N ILE A 732 -25.55 15.59 31.08
CA ILE A 732 -26.84 14.88 31.09
C ILE A 732 -27.94 15.93 31.27
N PRO A 733 -28.49 16.50 30.17
CA PRO A 733 -29.53 17.55 30.24
C PRO A 733 -30.69 17.14 31.14
N ALA A 734 -31.08 15.86 31.01
CA ALA A 734 -32.06 15.12 31.79
C ALA A 734 -31.89 15.13 33.33
N ARG A 735 -30.71 15.42 33.90
CA ARG A 735 -30.45 15.25 35.35
C ARG A 735 -30.27 16.56 36.13
N LYS A 736 -30.37 17.74 35.50
CA LYS A 736 -30.11 19.03 36.17
C LYS A 736 -31.28 19.52 37.05
N ARG A 737 -31.64 18.79 38.11
CA ARG A 737 -32.31 19.35 39.31
C ARG A 737 -32.24 18.49 40.59
N ALA A 738 -31.03 18.34 41.13
CA ALA A 738 -30.82 18.02 42.54
C ALA A 738 -29.58 18.77 43.06
N GLY A 739 -29.77 20.02 43.53
CA GLY A 739 -28.72 20.82 44.15
C GLY A 739 -27.75 21.53 43.19
N ASP A 740 -28.23 22.46 42.36
CA ASP A 740 -27.35 23.36 41.59
C ASP A 740 -26.79 24.49 42.49
N GLN A 741 -26.04 24.12 43.54
CA GLN A 741 -25.01 25.00 44.07
C GLN A 741 -23.86 24.97 43.06
N GLY A 742 -23.83 25.97 42.17
CA GLY A 742 -22.77 26.12 41.18
C GLY A 742 -21.37 26.15 41.83
N PRO A 743 -20.31 25.82 41.08
CA PRO A 743 -18.96 25.75 41.62
C PRO A 743 -18.59 27.08 42.30
N ARG A 744 -18.43 27.05 43.63
CA ARG A 744 -17.97 28.21 44.40
C ARG A 744 -16.66 28.69 43.79
N ALA A 745 -16.60 29.97 43.43
CA ALA A 745 -15.38 30.58 42.91
C ALA A 745 -14.19 30.24 43.84
N PRO A 746 -13.04 29.82 43.30
CA PRO A 746 -11.94 29.33 44.12
C PRO A 746 -11.50 30.43 45.09
N ARG A 747 -11.53 30.11 46.39
CA ARG A 747 -11.01 30.99 47.44
C ARG A 747 -9.59 31.39 47.06
N ARG A 748 -9.28 32.70 47.11
CA ARG A 748 -7.93 33.23 46.86
C ARG A 748 -6.93 32.66 47.88
N ALA A 749 -6.32 31.52 47.55
CA ALA A 749 -5.11 31.06 48.20
C ALA A 749 -3.98 32.03 47.85
N ARG A 750 -3.36 32.61 48.88
CA ARG A 750 -2.26 33.56 48.71
C ARG A 750 -0.97 32.81 48.37
N THR A 751 -0.46 33.07 47.17
CA THR A 751 0.97 33.10 46.82
C THR A 751 1.89 31.96 47.29
N SER A 752 2.27 31.10 46.34
CA SER A 752 3.65 30.62 46.21
C SER A 752 4.04 30.65 44.73
N ARG A 753 4.98 31.53 44.35
CA ARG A 753 5.46 31.64 42.96
C ARG A 753 6.46 30.53 42.68
N GLN A 754 6.27 29.80 41.58
CA GLN A 754 7.36 29.21 40.81
C GLN A 754 7.07 29.39 39.32
N PHE A 755 8.08 29.78 38.55
CA PHE A 755 7.96 30.10 37.13
C PHE A 755 8.21 28.84 36.29
N VAL A 756 7.39 28.65 35.25
CA VAL A 756 7.78 27.90 34.05
C VAL A 756 7.65 28.86 32.88
N LEU A 757 8.72 28.99 32.09
CA LEU A 757 8.87 30.07 31.11
C LEU A 757 8.48 29.59 29.71
N CYS A 758 7.32 30.01 29.22
CA CYS A 758 7.02 29.91 27.79
C CYS A 758 7.84 30.94 27.02
N ILE A 759 8.88 30.49 26.31
CA ILE A 759 9.68 31.35 25.43
C ILE A 759 8.87 31.61 24.15
N VAL A 760 8.36 32.84 24.04
CA VAL A 760 7.95 33.42 22.76
C VAL A 760 9.22 33.93 22.08
N SER A 761 9.42 33.61 20.80
CA SER A 761 10.50 34.15 19.98
C SER A 761 10.01 35.39 19.21
N PRO A 762 10.44 36.62 19.58
CA PRO A 762 10.28 37.79 18.71
C PRO A 762 11.42 37.88 17.70
N GLN A 763 11.15 38.50 16.56
CA GLN A 763 12.18 39.01 15.66
C GLN A 763 12.82 40.26 16.26
N SER A 764 14.12 40.49 16.00
CA SER A 764 14.68 41.84 16.02
C SER A 764 15.97 41.92 15.20
N SER A 765 16.09 42.97 14.39
CA SER A 765 17.29 43.35 13.65
C SER A 765 18.13 44.38 14.43
N LEU A 766 19.40 44.51 14.02
CA LEU A 766 20.23 45.72 14.08
C LEU A 766 20.14 46.64 15.32
N GLY A 767 21.19 46.62 16.15
CA GLY A 767 21.45 47.66 17.15
C GLY A 767 22.73 47.38 17.93
N ALA A 768 23.78 48.18 17.70
CA ALA A 768 25.01 48.12 18.50
C ALA A 768 24.91 49.04 19.73
N TRP A 769 25.78 48.84 20.73
CA TRP A 769 26.84 49.79 21.14
C TRP A 769 27.54 49.28 22.43
N GLU A 770 28.88 49.22 22.35
CA GLU A 770 29.93 49.33 23.39
C GLU A 770 29.86 48.60 24.77
N ALA A 771 31.05 48.18 25.23
CA ALA A 771 31.36 47.70 26.58
C ALA A 771 32.40 48.63 27.24
N PRO A 772 32.71 48.51 28.55
CA PRO A 772 33.97 47.83 28.94
C PRO A 772 34.04 47.19 30.36
N GLY A 773 35.14 46.47 30.69
CA GLY A 773 35.65 46.31 32.08
C GLY A 773 35.54 44.93 32.80
N VAL A 774 36.24 43.83 32.49
CA VAL A 774 37.69 43.54 32.75
C VAL A 774 38.11 43.72 34.25
N PRO A 775 38.77 42.75 34.97
CA PRO A 775 39.09 41.34 34.67
C PRO A 775 39.07 40.36 35.93
N PRO A 776 39.99 39.38 36.23
CA PRO A 776 39.56 38.03 36.71
C PRO A 776 40.31 37.39 37.93
N ARG A 777 39.96 36.15 38.33
CA ARG A 777 40.73 35.10 39.08
C ARG A 777 39.76 33.97 39.55
N ARG A 778 40.11 32.70 39.81
CA ARG A 778 41.25 31.80 39.47
C ARG A 778 40.80 30.32 39.70
N ARG A 779 41.50 29.31 39.16
CA ARG A 779 41.32 27.86 39.49
C ARG A 779 42.02 27.48 40.83
N PRO A 780 41.62 26.38 41.48
CA PRO A 780 42.35 25.08 41.40
C PRO A 780 41.42 23.89 41.04
N SER A 781 41.79 22.67 40.60
CA SER A 781 43.05 21.97 40.22
C SER A 781 43.49 20.75 41.06
N SER A 782 42.86 19.58 40.85
CA SER A 782 43.37 18.20 41.10
C SER A 782 42.35 17.15 40.58
N GLY A 783 42.68 15.92 40.15
CA GLY A 783 43.98 15.34 39.78
C GLY A 783 44.09 13.81 40.02
N TRP A 784 44.39 13.02 38.97
CA TRP A 784 44.84 11.59 38.97
C TRP A 784 43.82 10.51 39.47
N ALA A 785 43.96 9.19 39.21
CA ALA A 785 44.43 8.40 38.04
C ALA A 785 44.23 6.87 38.30
N GLY A 786 43.98 6.03 37.27
CA GLY A 786 44.34 4.59 37.33
C GLY A 786 43.38 3.51 36.77
N ARG A 787 43.98 2.59 35.98
CA ARG A 787 43.64 1.20 35.52
C ARG A 787 42.53 0.42 36.28
N ALA A 788 41.66 -0.43 35.72
CA ALA A 788 41.66 -1.36 34.55
C ALA A 788 42.28 -2.76 34.77
N GLU A 789 41.46 -3.84 34.72
CA GLU A 789 41.87 -5.21 34.29
C GLU A 789 40.66 -6.16 33.97
N TRP A 790 40.94 -7.41 33.60
CA TRP A 790 40.05 -8.40 32.93
C TRP A 790 39.51 -9.52 33.84
N LEU A 791 38.53 -10.31 33.35
CA LEU A 791 38.45 -11.77 33.61
C LEU A 791 37.59 -12.52 32.56
N ALA A 792 37.76 -13.85 32.47
CA ALA A 792 37.19 -14.74 31.43
C ALA A 792 36.71 -16.10 32.06
N PRO A 793 36.03 -17.02 31.33
CA PRO A 793 35.24 -18.11 31.91
C PRO A 793 36.00 -19.47 32.07
N PRO A 794 35.41 -20.45 32.78
CA PRO A 794 35.88 -21.85 32.85
C PRO A 794 35.03 -22.86 32.04
N ASP A 795 35.68 -23.94 31.56
CA ASP A 795 35.07 -25.13 30.94
C ASP A 795 34.82 -26.29 31.93
N GLY A 796 34.10 -27.36 31.53
CA GLY A 796 34.22 -28.68 32.18
C GLY A 796 33.04 -29.67 32.02
N LEU A 797 33.31 -30.88 31.50
CA LEU A 797 32.41 -32.06 31.48
C LEU A 797 32.74 -33.02 32.66
N PRO A 798 31.81 -33.92 33.09
CA PRO A 798 31.95 -35.33 32.66
C PRO A 798 30.69 -36.24 32.60
N SER A 799 30.69 -37.15 31.60
CA SER A 799 30.37 -38.60 31.67
C SER A 799 28.97 -39.20 31.99
N ARG A 800 28.79 -40.44 31.51
CA ARG A 800 27.60 -41.35 31.49
C ARG A 800 27.72 -42.52 32.50
N PRO A 801 26.65 -43.29 32.83
CA PRO A 801 26.36 -44.59 32.15
C PRO A 801 24.85 -44.99 32.03
N ASP A 802 24.56 -46.21 31.55
CA ASP A 802 23.25 -46.72 31.05
C ASP A 802 22.46 -47.65 32.02
N ALA A 803 21.18 -48.00 31.71
CA ALA A 803 20.75 -49.37 31.25
C ALA A 803 19.30 -49.85 31.59
N ARG A 804 18.66 -50.57 30.63
CA ARG A 804 17.48 -51.53 30.72
C ARG A 804 16.08 -50.94 31.08
N GLY A 805 14.93 -51.53 30.70
CA GLY A 805 14.58 -52.64 29.77
C GLY A 805 13.13 -53.19 29.91
N ARG A 806 12.64 -54.00 28.94
CA ARG A 806 11.31 -54.70 28.84
C ARG A 806 10.08 -53.80 28.46
N GLY A 807 8.99 -54.27 27.83
CA GLY A 807 8.71 -55.56 27.16
C GLY A 807 7.33 -55.66 26.43
N SER A 808 7.35 -56.12 25.17
CA SER A 808 6.36 -56.90 24.35
C SER A 808 4.86 -57.09 24.71
N LEU A 809 3.96 -57.03 23.70
CA LEU A 809 3.21 -58.19 23.13
C LEU A 809 2.33 -57.84 21.88
N HIS A 810 1.82 -58.87 21.17
CA HIS A 810 1.03 -58.90 19.90
C HIS A 810 -0.22 -59.82 20.11
N PRO A 811 -1.16 -60.13 19.16
CA PRO A 811 -1.13 -60.09 17.68
C PRO A 811 -2.42 -59.58 16.94
N ALA A 812 -2.61 -59.93 15.66
CA ALA A 812 -3.79 -59.67 14.78
C ALA A 812 -4.63 -60.98 14.55
N PRO A 813 -5.30 -61.38 13.41
CA PRO A 813 -5.27 -60.90 11.99
C PRO A 813 -6.59 -61.01 11.12
N SER A 814 -6.44 -60.80 9.79
CA SER A 814 -7.14 -61.47 8.65
C SER A 814 -8.37 -60.86 7.89
N PRO A 815 -8.61 -61.20 6.58
CA PRO A 815 -9.17 -60.25 5.57
C PRO A 815 -10.15 -60.79 4.45
N GLY A 816 -10.46 -59.98 3.42
CA GLY A 816 -11.02 -60.34 2.08
C GLY A 816 -11.30 -59.08 1.19
N SER A 817 -10.83 -58.93 -0.08
CA SER A 817 -11.34 -59.42 -1.40
C SER A 817 -12.78 -58.97 -1.77
N SER A 818 -13.20 -58.56 -2.98
CA SER A 818 -12.63 -58.22 -4.32
C SER A 818 -13.80 -57.78 -5.27
N GLY A 819 -13.74 -57.22 -6.50
CA GLY A 819 -12.69 -56.76 -7.44
C GLY A 819 -13.27 -56.49 -8.87
N ALA A 820 -12.54 -55.80 -9.78
CA ALA A 820 -12.90 -55.44 -11.20
C ALA A 820 -14.11 -54.48 -11.43
N GLY A 821 -14.35 -53.83 -12.60
CA GLY A 821 -13.52 -53.60 -13.81
C GLY A 821 -14.24 -52.90 -15.01
N ARG A 822 -13.53 -51.99 -15.72
CA ARG A 822 -13.67 -51.47 -17.13
C ARG A 822 -15.03 -50.96 -17.75
N GLY A 823 -15.02 -49.70 -18.23
CA GLY A 823 -15.27 -49.33 -19.66
C GLY A 823 -16.61 -48.68 -20.12
N GLY A 824 -16.56 -47.81 -21.17
CA GLY A 824 -17.69 -47.64 -22.13
C GLY A 824 -18.27 -46.23 -22.46
N ASP A 825 -17.69 -45.51 -23.43
CA ASP A 825 -18.25 -44.65 -24.52
C ASP A 825 -19.65 -43.93 -24.55
N ARG A 826 -19.61 -42.73 -25.18
CA ARG A 826 -20.59 -42.05 -26.10
C ARG A 826 -21.90 -41.36 -25.64
N ALA A 827 -21.84 -40.03 -25.63
CA ALA A 827 -22.58 -39.02 -26.44
C ALA A 827 -24.07 -39.19 -26.87
N PHE A 828 -24.82 -38.07 -26.82
CA PHE A 828 -26.03 -37.77 -27.61
C PHE A 828 -26.16 -36.26 -27.89
N ASP A 829 -27.00 -35.88 -28.87
CA ASP A 829 -27.27 -34.51 -29.40
C ASP A 829 -28.75 -34.38 -29.81
N ILE A 830 -29.33 -33.15 -29.92
CA ILE A 830 -30.50 -32.75 -30.74
C ILE A 830 -30.92 -31.25 -30.57
N LYS A 831 -31.67 -30.73 -31.57
CA LYS A 831 -31.96 -29.31 -31.92
C LYS A 831 -33.33 -28.76 -31.40
N THR A 832 -33.70 -27.56 -31.92
CA THR A 832 -35.08 -27.04 -32.23
C THR A 832 -35.60 -25.95 -31.25
N ALA A 833 -36.20 -24.80 -31.65
CA ALA A 833 -36.28 -24.04 -32.92
C ALA A 833 -36.72 -22.54 -32.67
N ASN A 834 -36.90 -21.76 -33.75
CA ASN A 834 -37.22 -20.31 -33.77
C ASN A 834 -38.72 -19.98 -33.62
N LEU A 835 -39.02 -18.70 -33.29
CA LEU A 835 -40.07 -17.89 -33.96
C LEU A 835 -39.79 -16.38 -33.78
N ALA A 836 -40.40 -15.52 -34.61
CA ALA A 836 -40.10 -14.07 -34.70
C ALA A 836 -41.27 -13.25 -35.31
N LEU A 837 -41.25 -11.91 -35.12
CA LEU A 837 -41.93 -10.82 -35.86
C LEU A 837 -41.19 -9.52 -35.40
N GLN A 838 -40.62 -8.64 -36.25
CA GLN A 838 -41.22 -7.65 -37.19
C GLN A 838 -42.11 -6.59 -36.51
N GLY A 839 -42.01 -5.29 -36.80
CA GLY A 839 -41.07 -4.51 -37.65
C GLY A 839 -41.31 -2.99 -37.46
N GLY A 840 -40.30 -2.11 -37.62
CA GLY A 840 -40.18 -1.22 -38.80
C GLY A 840 -40.57 0.25 -38.45
N GLU A 841 -40.16 1.33 -39.14
CA GLU A 841 -39.16 1.55 -40.20
C GLU A 841 -38.63 3.02 -40.19
N GLY A 842 -37.52 3.29 -40.90
CA GLY A 842 -37.18 4.61 -41.49
C GLY A 842 -36.47 5.65 -40.59
N GLY A 843 -35.46 6.40 -41.05
CA GLY A 843 -34.79 6.46 -42.36
C GLY A 843 -33.40 7.12 -42.29
N GLN A 844 -32.65 7.11 -43.40
CA GLN A 844 -31.21 7.46 -43.54
C GLN A 844 -31.00 8.69 -44.49
N PRO A 845 -29.77 9.15 -44.83
CA PRO A 845 -28.49 9.31 -44.08
C PRO A 845 -27.81 10.69 -44.40
N ILE A 846 -26.47 10.71 -44.66
CA ILE A 846 -25.60 11.81 -45.19
C ILE A 846 -25.17 12.85 -44.12
N ARG A 847 -23.94 13.42 -44.03
CA ARG A 847 -22.52 13.17 -44.41
C ARG A 847 -21.87 14.57 -44.57
N SER A 848 -20.57 14.71 -44.23
CA SER A 848 -19.71 15.91 -44.46
C SER A 848 -20.05 17.16 -43.62
N ALA A 849 -19.14 18.10 -43.28
CA ALA A 849 -17.69 18.21 -43.52
C ALA A 849 -16.95 18.99 -42.39
N PHE A 850 -15.61 19.04 -42.47
CA PHE A 850 -14.71 20.02 -41.81
C PHE A 850 -14.98 21.47 -42.29
N PRO A 851 -14.47 22.57 -41.65
CA PRO A 851 -13.28 22.72 -40.79
C PRO A 851 -13.61 23.31 -39.38
N GLY A 852 -12.68 23.61 -38.45
CA GLY A 852 -11.22 23.60 -38.48
C GLY A 852 -10.62 25.03 -38.37
N GLY A 853 -9.93 25.34 -37.28
CA GLY A 853 -9.31 26.65 -37.03
C GLY A 853 -8.64 26.72 -35.65
N ARG A 854 -7.58 27.50 -35.52
CA ARG A 854 -6.87 27.77 -34.24
C ARG A 854 -7.27 29.13 -33.69
N ALA A 855 -7.37 29.23 -32.37
CA ALA A 855 -6.99 30.39 -31.57
C ALA A 855 -6.41 29.84 -30.25
#